data_AF-A0A8H2LCT5-F1
#
_entry.id   AF-A0A8H2LCT5-F1
#
_cell.length_a   1.000
_cell.length_b   1.000
_cell.length_c   1.000
_cell.angle_alpha   90.00
_cell.angle_beta   90.00
_cell.angle_gamma   90.00
#
_symmetry.space_group_name_H-M   'P 1'
#
loop_
_entity.id
_entity.type
_entity.pdbx_description
1 polymer ?
#
loop_
_entity_poly.entity_id
_entity_poly.type
_entity_poly.pdbx_seq_one_letter_code
_entity_poly.pdbx_strand_id
1 'polypeptide(L)'
;GQEANYQPPTDSTGTLYYFCVISFSGAGSCNEITTAPAAIEVVPNVEISGESPLSQTLCSGATPEDLSFITDGGGTGTIIYQWYASDDIIIDASDAAVGTNTTVFNPGVQSPGTYYYYVTVDVDESLGCADVSSAIFTIEVIEDPEVVITPSEQTICTGVSADLLVAQVTGGIDLNADGSIDTGDYDFEWYLNGMPITEINDADGDTSTFNHDNSLPAGVYTYYCEISQPNAYDCNATSNAVTITVNEGPSIVTQPIGAEYCLGDTMAELEVVVTNGVGIPDYQWYSNDTNDLDTPNPVGTNTSLLTLPNTNVSVFYYYCIISFSEGGCGDLTTQMAPITINQVPQISNYDALICSNNTFSIIPDNTNGDIVPLNTTYTWSPPIVSPVGGVIGAVEELTPITSISQFLENTTTNPATATYTVTPVAGDCMGDTFEVTVTVNPSITVLSDLTNNSCFESNNASIEISVAGGVPFSNANPYTITWNGPNGFTSTDEDVFNLEIGTYVLNVLDDGGCPYSETFSITEPEDLVFSAINFDPQTISCFGANDGVIAINIEGGTLPYVYNWTKDGQSFSTNEDLSDLGPGNYEVTVTDANNCGPIIQSFLIEEPPLLEVSIGSQTNVFCYGDSTGAITIHVIGGRLGYTYAWTGPDGFVSANQNIDNLSAGNYTVVVTDSSGCLDTMTINIIQNDAITIDVTTTDIECYGNNDASITINNILGGVPPFAIAWSNFGTGPVQTDLSPGTYTITITDAVNCSESFSIIIEEAPLFLINPEVTQMSCSGENDASIVLNFEGGMEPITVVWDDDDTAGVERNNLAPGTYSVTITDGTPCVIQDSFTIINIAPLQLSTNVINAFDCDDANSGAINLLIAGGTPPFNVVWSNGAVTEDLVDIPPNSYTVIVTDANGCEIEGSWEVDRFEPLAVGVDTQSEPDCEAQIIHQTFVAVASGGVPPFQYNWSSGTVSGLNNESMTTDENGLVILEVTDSLGCSTNFSFNVETPVIGQPDSEITAFGYSNYGVFAIQDPIQFTNTATGDYVSVLWDFGEGSFSAEENPIHTYLQAGNYVVTQTVTYPFGCSYSTIVTLTIEKGYKLIMPNAFTPNEDGLNDFFGPKHIGLNTLELNIYDTWGSLIYSESGESIRGWDGKINTIEAENGNYYYTFKARTFYGDAIAKQGSFVFIK
;
A
#
# COMPACT_ATOMS: atom_id res chain seq x y z
N GLY A 1 -41.71 50.90 -98.73
CA GLY A 1 -40.54 51.26 -99.57
C GLY A 1 -41.01 51.60 -100.96
N GLN A 2 -40.29 52.47 -101.68
CA GLN A 2 -40.59 52.86 -103.06
C GLN A 2 -40.11 51.80 -104.08
N GLU A 3 -40.39 50.53 -103.81
CA GLU A 3 -40.20 49.43 -104.77
C GLU A 3 -41.55 48.77 -105.05
N ALA A 4 -41.73 48.25 -106.27
CA ALA A 4 -42.99 47.64 -106.71
C ALA A 4 -43.29 46.29 -106.01
N ASN A 5 -42.30 45.70 -105.33
CA ASN A 5 -42.40 44.42 -104.64
C ASN A 5 -42.17 44.62 -103.13
N TYR A 6 -43.04 44.05 -102.30
CA TYR A 6 -42.96 44.10 -100.83
C TYR A 6 -43.16 42.68 -100.27
N GLN A 7 -42.22 42.21 -99.44
CA GLN A 7 -42.27 40.89 -98.82
C GLN A 7 -42.65 41.04 -97.33
N PRO A 8 -43.79 40.51 -96.87
CA PRO A 8 -44.27 40.71 -95.51
C PRO A 8 -43.56 39.79 -94.49
N PRO A 9 -43.44 40.19 -93.21
CA PRO A 9 -42.89 39.34 -92.13
C PRO A 9 -43.82 38.14 -91.79
N THR A 10 -43.27 37.00 -91.36
CA THR A 10 -43.96 35.70 -91.16
C THR A 10 -43.89 35.16 -89.72
N ASP A 11 -43.61 36.01 -88.76
CA ASP A 11 -43.24 35.68 -87.37
C ASP A 11 -44.44 35.53 -86.40
N SER A 12 -45.69 35.64 -86.87
CA SER A 12 -46.90 35.36 -86.08
C SER A 12 -48.04 34.75 -86.91
N THR A 13 -48.60 33.63 -86.47
CA THR A 13 -49.66 32.87 -87.18
C THR A 13 -51.02 33.56 -87.20
N GLY A 14 -51.68 33.59 -88.38
CA GLY A 14 -53.00 34.20 -88.60
C GLY A 14 -53.18 34.83 -89.99
N THR A 15 -54.37 35.33 -90.30
CA THR A 15 -54.64 36.03 -91.58
C THR A 15 -54.29 37.52 -91.47
N LEU A 16 -53.28 37.97 -92.22
CA LEU A 16 -52.86 39.37 -92.30
C LEU A 16 -53.34 39.96 -93.63
N TYR A 17 -53.96 41.15 -93.60
CA TYR A 17 -54.50 41.79 -94.81
C TYR A 17 -53.62 42.97 -95.23
N TYR A 18 -53.11 42.95 -96.46
CA TYR A 18 -52.31 44.03 -97.05
C TYR A 18 -53.01 44.59 -98.28
N PHE A 19 -53.10 45.92 -98.41
CA PHE A 19 -53.60 46.56 -99.63
C PHE A 19 -52.64 47.68 -100.05
N CYS A 20 -52.52 47.88 -101.36
CA CYS A 20 -51.78 48.98 -101.95
C CYS A 20 -52.76 50.02 -102.52
N VAL A 21 -52.49 51.31 -102.29
CA VAL A 21 -53.27 52.43 -102.85
C VAL A 21 -52.44 53.10 -103.93
N ILE A 22 -52.97 53.17 -105.16
CA ILE A 22 -52.32 53.84 -106.29
C ILE A 22 -53.17 55.03 -106.72
N SER A 23 -52.61 56.24 -106.64
CA SER A 23 -53.28 57.49 -107.03
C SER A 23 -52.64 58.10 -108.28
N PHE A 24 -53.47 58.43 -109.28
CA PHE A 24 -53.04 59.07 -110.53
C PHE A 24 -53.46 60.55 -110.55
N SER A 25 -52.51 61.47 -110.78
CA SER A 25 -52.73 62.93 -110.71
C SER A 25 -52.90 63.58 -112.09
N GLY A 26 -54.14 63.86 -112.54
CA GLY A 26 -54.42 64.66 -113.75
C GLY A 26 -55.92 64.80 -114.05
N ALA A 27 -56.40 66.04 -114.22
CA ALA A 27 -57.82 66.42 -114.26
C ALA A 27 -58.61 65.81 -115.43
N GLY A 28 -59.21 64.65 -115.19
CA GLY A 28 -60.14 63.98 -116.09
C GLY A 28 -60.66 62.71 -115.42
N SER A 29 -61.88 62.80 -114.87
CA SER A 29 -62.76 61.73 -114.38
C SER A 29 -62.25 60.27 -114.57
N CYS A 30 -61.34 59.82 -113.69
CA CYS A 30 -61.09 58.42 -113.29
C CYS A 30 -60.24 58.42 -112.00
N ASN A 31 -60.64 57.60 -111.02
CA ASN A 31 -60.36 57.71 -109.59
C ASN A 31 -59.13 56.92 -109.11
N GLU A 32 -58.69 57.20 -107.88
CA GLU A 32 -57.71 56.39 -107.12
C GLU A 32 -58.11 54.91 -107.13
N ILE A 33 -57.12 54.04 -107.37
CA ILE A 33 -57.34 52.60 -107.46
C ILE A 33 -56.67 51.98 -106.25
N THR A 34 -57.50 51.65 -105.28
CA THR A 34 -57.14 50.78 -104.18
C THR A 34 -57.17 49.35 -104.69
N THR A 35 -56.07 48.63 -104.52
CA THR A 35 -56.10 47.17 -104.74
C THR A 35 -56.96 46.54 -103.65
N ALA A 36 -57.65 45.45 -103.99
CA ALA A 36 -58.33 44.66 -102.98
C ALA A 36 -57.30 44.19 -101.95
N PRO A 37 -57.62 44.23 -100.63
CA PRO A 37 -56.72 43.67 -99.63
C PRO A 37 -56.39 42.22 -99.99
N ALA A 38 -55.12 41.96 -100.23
CA ALA A 38 -54.57 40.62 -100.35
C ALA A 38 -54.44 40.07 -98.93
N ALA A 39 -55.24 39.06 -98.63
CA ALA A 39 -55.05 38.24 -97.45
C ALA A 39 -53.80 37.38 -97.68
N ILE A 40 -52.85 37.44 -96.75
CA ILE A 40 -51.74 36.50 -96.65
C ILE A 40 -52.00 35.71 -95.37
N GLU A 41 -52.14 34.40 -95.54
CA GLU A 41 -52.37 33.47 -94.46
C GLU A 41 -51.03 32.84 -94.08
N VAL A 42 -50.55 33.13 -92.87
CA VAL A 42 -49.33 32.51 -92.32
C VAL A 42 -49.76 31.34 -91.45
N VAL A 43 -49.54 30.11 -91.95
CA VAL A 43 -49.83 28.85 -91.25
C VAL A 43 -48.56 28.31 -90.58
N PRO A 44 -48.66 27.59 -89.44
CA PRO A 44 -47.53 26.88 -88.85
C PRO A 44 -46.91 25.89 -89.86
N ASN A 45 -45.58 25.68 -89.80
CA ASN A 45 -44.93 24.59 -90.54
C ASN A 45 -45.31 23.22 -89.93
N VAL A 46 -45.11 22.13 -90.66
CA VAL A 46 -45.32 20.77 -90.11
C VAL A 46 -44.31 20.52 -88.98
N GLU A 47 -44.78 20.04 -87.82
CA GLU A 47 -43.94 19.57 -86.73
C GLU A 47 -44.03 18.04 -86.60
N ILE A 48 -42.89 17.40 -86.36
CA ILE A 48 -42.79 15.97 -86.05
C ILE A 48 -42.68 15.84 -84.53
N SER A 49 -43.47 14.94 -83.94
CA SER A 49 -43.43 14.67 -82.50
C SER A 49 -43.90 13.23 -82.20
N GLY A 50 -43.66 12.75 -80.97
CA GLY A 50 -44.13 11.43 -80.56
C GLY A 50 -43.35 10.28 -81.20
N GLU A 51 -42.09 10.52 -81.58
CA GLU A 51 -41.19 9.49 -82.10
C GLU A 51 -40.97 8.39 -81.07
N SER A 52 -41.45 7.18 -81.38
CA SER A 52 -41.38 6.05 -80.47
C SER A 52 -41.28 4.72 -81.21
N PRO A 53 -40.46 3.78 -80.72
CA PRO A 53 -39.34 3.99 -79.78
C PRO A 53 -38.08 4.48 -80.53
N LEU A 54 -37.39 5.50 -80.00
CA LEU A 54 -36.15 6.04 -80.62
C LEU A 54 -34.96 5.07 -80.58
N SER A 55 -34.98 4.09 -79.67
CA SER A 55 -33.98 3.03 -79.58
C SER A 55 -34.64 1.70 -79.21
N GLN A 56 -34.21 0.59 -79.83
CA GLN A 56 -34.63 -0.77 -79.48
C GLN A 56 -33.43 -1.72 -79.49
N THR A 57 -33.41 -2.68 -78.55
CA THR A 57 -32.42 -3.76 -78.48
C THR A 57 -33.16 -5.11 -78.47
N LEU A 58 -32.73 -6.09 -79.26
CA LEU A 58 -33.41 -7.39 -79.45
C LEU A 58 -32.43 -8.56 -79.63
N CYS A 59 -32.84 -9.79 -79.32
CA CYS A 59 -32.10 -11.01 -79.64
C CYS A 59 -32.34 -11.49 -81.10
N SER A 60 -31.42 -12.32 -81.60
CA SER A 60 -31.40 -12.84 -82.96
C SER A 60 -32.62 -13.73 -83.25
N GLY A 61 -33.65 -13.14 -83.86
CA GLY A 61 -34.89 -13.84 -84.21
C GLY A 61 -36.15 -13.15 -83.71
N ALA A 62 -36.00 -12.19 -82.80
CA ALA A 62 -37.09 -11.34 -82.32
C ALA A 62 -37.50 -10.31 -83.39
N THR A 63 -38.80 -9.97 -83.43
CA THR A 63 -39.35 -8.95 -84.34
C THR A 63 -39.31 -7.57 -83.67
N PRO A 64 -38.63 -6.55 -84.24
CA PRO A 64 -38.60 -5.21 -83.66
C PRO A 64 -40.00 -4.57 -83.66
N GLU A 65 -40.27 -3.73 -82.66
CA GLU A 65 -41.48 -2.91 -82.62
C GLU A 65 -41.49 -1.90 -83.77
N ASP A 66 -42.69 -1.54 -84.21
CA ASP A 66 -42.90 -0.56 -85.26
C ASP A 66 -42.35 0.82 -84.87
N LEU A 67 -41.46 1.38 -85.69
CA LEU A 67 -40.99 2.75 -85.55
C LEU A 67 -42.11 3.70 -85.98
N SER A 68 -42.51 4.61 -85.10
CA SER A 68 -43.64 5.51 -85.36
C SER A 68 -43.34 6.94 -84.98
N PHE A 69 -44.02 7.86 -85.64
CA PHE A 69 -44.04 9.28 -85.30
C PHE A 69 -45.44 9.85 -85.57
N ILE A 70 -45.71 11.03 -85.03
CA ILE A 70 -46.97 11.76 -85.20
C ILE A 70 -46.63 13.12 -85.83
N THR A 71 -47.52 13.59 -86.70
CA THR A 71 -47.44 14.94 -87.28
C THR A 71 -48.67 15.73 -86.88
N ASP A 72 -48.49 16.78 -86.08
CA ASP A 72 -49.59 17.59 -85.58
C ASP A 72 -49.60 18.98 -86.24
N GLY A 73 -50.62 19.22 -87.07
CA GLY A 73 -51.25 20.54 -87.23
C GLY A 73 -50.40 21.71 -87.77
N GLY A 74 -49.86 21.60 -88.99
CA GLY A 74 -49.30 22.72 -89.75
C GLY A 74 -48.99 22.30 -91.20
N GLY A 75 -48.92 23.23 -92.17
CA GLY A 75 -48.69 22.95 -93.59
C GLY A 75 -49.96 22.73 -94.44
N THR A 76 -50.08 23.43 -95.57
CA THR A 76 -51.18 23.27 -96.54
C THR A 76 -50.65 22.63 -97.81
N GLY A 77 -51.07 21.41 -98.13
CA GLY A 77 -50.56 20.64 -99.26
C GLY A 77 -50.74 19.14 -99.05
N THR A 78 -50.34 18.32 -100.03
CA THR A 78 -50.27 16.86 -99.83
C THR A 78 -48.94 16.55 -99.17
N ILE A 79 -48.96 16.06 -97.93
CA ILE A 79 -47.75 15.68 -97.19
C ILE A 79 -47.29 14.31 -97.68
N ILE A 80 -45.99 14.17 -97.98
CA ILE A 80 -45.38 12.90 -98.38
C ILE A 80 -44.32 12.49 -97.33
N TYR A 81 -44.43 11.27 -96.82
CA TYR A 81 -43.48 10.69 -95.88
C TYR A 81 -42.49 9.79 -96.61
N GLN A 82 -41.20 9.87 -96.30
CA GLN A 82 -40.19 9.00 -96.89
C GLN A 82 -39.20 8.54 -95.82
N TRP A 83 -39.16 7.23 -95.58
CA TRP A 83 -38.23 6.60 -94.66
C TRP A 83 -36.90 6.28 -95.36
N TYR A 84 -35.82 6.47 -94.62
CA TYR A 84 -34.45 6.23 -95.03
C TYR A 84 -33.75 5.33 -94.03
N ALA A 85 -32.86 4.48 -94.54
CA ALA A 85 -31.86 3.79 -93.74
C ALA A 85 -30.53 4.52 -93.91
N SER A 86 -29.87 4.77 -92.78
CA SER A 86 -28.55 5.39 -92.71
C SER A 86 -27.52 4.38 -92.20
N ASP A 87 -26.27 4.55 -92.61
CA ASP A 87 -25.15 3.77 -92.10
C ASP A 87 -24.55 4.38 -90.82
N ASP A 88 -24.96 5.59 -90.43
CA ASP A 88 -24.57 6.23 -89.18
C ASP A 88 -25.69 7.10 -88.54
N ILE A 89 -25.32 7.94 -87.57
CA ILE A 89 -26.22 8.80 -86.81
C ILE A 89 -26.34 10.23 -87.41
N ILE A 90 -25.89 10.46 -88.65
CA ILE A 90 -25.92 11.75 -89.33
C ILE A 90 -26.74 11.61 -90.61
N ILE A 91 -27.76 12.46 -90.75
CA ILE A 91 -28.62 12.49 -91.95
C ILE A 91 -27.83 13.04 -93.15
N ASP A 92 -27.68 12.24 -94.22
CA ASP A 92 -27.04 12.64 -95.48
C ASP A 92 -28.03 12.53 -96.66
N ALA A 93 -27.82 13.38 -97.67
CA ALA A 93 -28.59 13.35 -98.91
C ALA A 93 -28.33 12.07 -99.76
N SER A 94 -27.33 11.25 -99.39
CA SER A 94 -27.00 9.99 -100.06
C SER A 94 -27.65 8.75 -99.43
N ASP A 95 -28.39 8.91 -98.33
CA ASP A 95 -29.06 7.83 -97.60
C ASP A 95 -30.15 7.14 -98.44
N ALA A 96 -30.30 5.83 -98.22
CA ALA A 96 -31.14 4.98 -99.07
C ALA A 96 -32.60 4.99 -98.60
N ALA A 97 -33.51 5.36 -99.48
CA ALA A 97 -34.96 5.29 -99.25
C ALA A 97 -35.43 3.83 -99.07
N VAL A 98 -36.04 3.51 -97.92
CA VAL A 98 -36.46 2.15 -97.54
C VAL A 98 -37.97 1.96 -97.40
N GLY A 99 -38.76 3.03 -97.32
CA GLY A 99 -40.23 2.91 -97.24
C GLY A 99 -40.93 4.23 -97.52
N THR A 100 -42.13 4.23 -98.11
CA THR A 100 -42.82 5.47 -98.51
C THR A 100 -44.23 5.59 -97.93
N ASN A 101 -44.58 6.81 -97.54
CA ASN A 101 -45.90 7.36 -97.30
C ASN A 101 -46.73 6.78 -96.13
N THR A 102 -46.07 6.46 -95.02
CA THR A 102 -46.71 6.08 -93.75
C THR A 102 -45.99 6.73 -92.57
N THR A 103 -46.72 7.00 -91.48
CA THR A 103 -46.16 7.52 -90.22
C THR A 103 -45.59 6.41 -89.31
N VAL A 104 -45.61 5.17 -89.80
CA VAL A 104 -45.16 3.96 -89.11
C VAL A 104 -44.32 3.13 -90.08
N PHE A 105 -43.21 2.59 -89.61
CA PHE A 105 -42.28 1.76 -90.39
C PHE A 105 -41.74 0.61 -89.54
N ASN A 106 -41.89 -0.63 -90.05
CA ASN A 106 -41.27 -1.81 -89.46
C ASN A 106 -40.07 -2.23 -90.34
N PRO A 107 -38.83 -2.23 -89.80
CA PRO A 107 -37.66 -2.61 -90.56
C PRO A 107 -37.55 -4.13 -90.83
N GLY A 108 -38.36 -4.95 -90.16
CA GLY A 108 -38.32 -6.42 -90.23
C GLY A 108 -37.19 -7.01 -89.38
N VAL A 109 -37.14 -8.35 -89.33
CA VAL A 109 -36.11 -9.09 -88.57
C VAL A 109 -34.73 -8.86 -89.20
N GLN A 110 -33.80 -8.35 -88.41
CA GLN A 110 -32.41 -8.07 -88.81
C GLN A 110 -31.46 -9.12 -88.24
N SER A 111 -30.34 -9.35 -88.91
CA SER A 111 -29.21 -10.13 -88.37
C SER A 111 -28.50 -9.34 -87.25
N PRO A 112 -27.68 -9.99 -86.39
CA PRO A 112 -26.95 -9.29 -85.34
C PRO A 112 -26.15 -8.08 -85.86
N GLY A 113 -26.32 -6.92 -85.22
CA GLY A 113 -25.74 -5.63 -85.63
C GLY A 113 -26.59 -4.41 -85.25
N THR A 114 -26.06 -3.20 -85.47
CA THR A 114 -26.74 -1.91 -85.19
C THR A 114 -27.19 -1.24 -86.48
N TYR A 115 -28.43 -0.74 -86.51
CA TYR A 115 -29.09 -0.19 -87.69
C TYR A 115 -29.75 1.17 -87.38
N TYR A 116 -29.67 2.13 -88.30
CA TYR A 116 -30.19 3.50 -88.13
C TYR A 116 -31.24 3.85 -89.18
N TYR A 117 -32.35 4.46 -88.75
CA TYR A 117 -33.47 4.85 -89.61
C TYR A 117 -33.98 6.25 -89.28
N TYR A 118 -34.46 6.98 -90.28
CA TYR A 118 -35.17 8.25 -90.06
C TYR A 118 -36.19 8.50 -91.17
N VAL A 119 -37.06 9.49 -90.98
CA VAL A 119 -38.07 9.88 -91.98
C VAL A 119 -37.92 11.36 -92.33
N THR A 120 -38.07 11.69 -93.61
CA THR A 120 -38.29 13.07 -94.05
C THR A 120 -39.74 13.27 -94.42
N VAL A 121 -40.26 14.44 -94.07
CA VAL A 121 -41.61 14.88 -94.38
C VAL A 121 -41.51 16.02 -95.39
N ASP A 122 -41.85 15.71 -96.65
CA ASP A 122 -41.84 16.64 -97.77
C ASP A 122 -43.19 17.37 -97.84
N VAL A 123 -43.14 18.70 -97.89
CA VAL A 123 -44.31 19.57 -97.93
C VAL A 123 -44.20 20.49 -99.16
N ASP A 124 -45.01 20.20 -100.19
CA ASP A 124 -45.04 20.85 -101.52
C ASP A 124 -44.39 22.25 -101.58
N GLU A 125 -43.14 22.29 -102.06
CA GLU A 125 -42.28 23.48 -102.13
C GLU A 125 -42.89 24.65 -102.93
N SER A 126 -43.94 24.42 -103.73
CA SER A 126 -44.61 25.47 -104.50
C SER A 126 -45.39 26.48 -103.62
N LEU A 127 -45.54 26.21 -102.32
CA LEU A 127 -46.20 27.05 -101.32
C LEU A 127 -45.25 27.66 -100.27
N GLY A 128 -43.93 27.39 -100.34
CA GLY A 128 -42.89 28.08 -99.56
C GLY A 128 -42.66 27.58 -98.11
N CYS A 129 -43.06 26.35 -97.77
CA CYS A 129 -42.66 25.68 -96.52
C CYS A 129 -41.39 24.83 -96.76
N ALA A 130 -40.61 24.54 -95.71
CA ALA A 130 -39.38 23.74 -95.80
C ALA A 130 -39.59 22.35 -95.19
N ASP A 131 -38.97 21.33 -95.82
CA ASP A 131 -39.00 19.94 -95.37
C ASP A 131 -38.44 19.78 -93.96
N VAL A 132 -38.99 18.82 -93.22
CA VAL A 132 -38.58 18.50 -91.84
C VAL A 132 -38.21 17.03 -91.74
N SER A 133 -37.14 16.71 -91.02
CA SER A 133 -36.70 15.34 -90.78
C SER A 133 -36.90 14.96 -89.31
N SER A 134 -37.23 13.70 -89.04
CA SER A 134 -37.32 13.18 -87.66
C SER A 134 -35.95 13.07 -87.01
N ALA A 135 -35.93 12.76 -85.70
CA ALA A 135 -34.76 12.16 -85.07
C ALA A 135 -34.45 10.77 -85.67
N ILE A 136 -33.21 10.29 -85.48
CA ILE A 136 -32.78 8.96 -85.92
C ILE A 136 -33.23 7.91 -84.90
N PHE A 137 -33.91 6.88 -85.40
CA PHE A 137 -34.27 5.66 -84.70
C PHE A 137 -33.12 4.66 -84.80
N THR A 138 -32.71 4.06 -83.67
CA THR A 138 -31.61 3.08 -83.60
C THR A 138 -32.13 1.70 -83.21
N ILE A 139 -31.70 0.64 -83.91
CA ILE A 139 -32.05 -0.75 -83.57
C ILE A 139 -30.78 -1.58 -83.45
N GLU A 140 -30.61 -2.29 -82.34
CA GLU A 140 -29.48 -3.17 -82.05
C GLU A 140 -29.94 -4.63 -81.89
N VAL A 141 -29.33 -5.56 -82.62
CA VAL A 141 -29.65 -7.01 -82.56
C VAL A 141 -28.45 -7.82 -82.05
N ILE A 142 -28.66 -8.69 -81.05
CA ILE A 142 -27.63 -9.46 -80.29
C ILE A 142 -27.86 -11.00 -80.46
N GLU A 143 -26.85 -11.85 -80.22
CA GLU A 143 -26.95 -13.34 -80.30
C GLU A 143 -27.59 -14.01 -79.05
N ASP A 144 -28.20 -15.19 -79.20
CA ASP A 144 -28.87 -15.96 -78.12
C ASP A 144 -27.87 -16.56 -77.09
N PRO A 145 -28.30 -16.81 -75.82
CA PRO A 145 -27.44 -17.39 -74.77
C PRO A 145 -27.26 -18.93 -74.85
N GLU A 146 -26.18 -19.47 -74.25
CA GLU A 146 -25.86 -20.91 -74.11
C GLU A 146 -25.56 -21.27 -72.63
N VAL A 147 -25.97 -22.46 -72.15
CA VAL A 147 -25.79 -22.90 -70.74
C VAL A 147 -25.31 -24.35 -70.60
N VAL A 148 -24.35 -24.62 -69.71
CA VAL A 148 -23.74 -25.96 -69.45
C VAL A 148 -23.61 -26.22 -67.94
N ILE A 149 -23.90 -27.45 -67.48
CA ILE A 149 -23.77 -27.86 -66.06
C ILE A 149 -22.46 -28.63 -65.80
N THR A 150 -21.78 -28.29 -64.70
CA THR A 150 -20.59 -28.99 -64.19
C THR A 150 -20.71 -29.33 -62.70
N PRO A 151 -20.15 -30.46 -62.20
CA PRO A 151 -19.59 -31.61 -62.94
C PRO A 151 -20.68 -32.51 -63.57
N SER A 152 -20.30 -33.33 -64.57
CA SER A 152 -21.25 -34.07 -65.42
C SER A 152 -21.75 -35.41 -64.86
N GLU A 153 -20.96 -36.10 -64.03
CA GLU A 153 -21.34 -37.36 -63.38
C GLU A 153 -20.75 -37.45 -61.97
N GLN A 154 -21.53 -37.91 -60.99
CA GLN A 154 -21.07 -38.16 -59.61
C GLN A 154 -21.58 -39.50 -59.07
N THR A 155 -20.77 -40.20 -58.27
CA THR A 155 -21.17 -41.42 -57.52
C THR A 155 -20.77 -41.29 -56.06
N ILE A 156 -21.75 -41.36 -55.16
CA ILE A 156 -21.60 -41.11 -53.72
C ILE A 156 -22.31 -42.20 -52.89
N CYS A 157 -22.08 -42.22 -51.58
CA CYS A 157 -22.78 -43.11 -50.64
C CYS A 157 -23.85 -42.34 -49.85
N THR A 158 -24.88 -43.03 -49.35
CA THR A 158 -25.96 -42.43 -48.55
C THR A 158 -25.41 -41.57 -47.41
N GLY A 159 -25.78 -40.29 -47.37
CA GLY A 159 -25.33 -39.33 -46.35
C GLY A 159 -23.99 -38.63 -46.64
N VAL A 160 -23.34 -38.93 -47.77
CA VAL A 160 -22.17 -38.19 -48.27
C VAL A 160 -22.64 -37.09 -49.22
N SER A 161 -22.15 -35.86 -49.05
CA SER A 161 -22.50 -34.72 -49.90
C SER A 161 -21.97 -34.89 -51.32
N ALA A 162 -22.83 -34.68 -52.33
CA ALA A 162 -22.39 -34.49 -53.70
C ALA A 162 -21.66 -33.13 -53.85
N ASP A 163 -20.79 -33.02 -54.84
CA ASP A 163 -20.21 -31.74 -55.27
C ASP A 163 -21.31 -30.84 -55.87
N LEU A 164 -21.20 -29.53 -55.64
CA LEU A 164 -22.16 -28.52 -56.10
C LEU A 164 -22.29 -28.53 -57.63
N LEU A 165 -23.53 -28.59 -58.15
CA LEU A 165 -23.79 -28.43 -59.57
C LEU A 165 -23.83 -26.94 -59.91
N VAL A 166 -23.11 -26.52 -60.96
CA VAL A 166 -23.04 -25.12 -61.40
C VAL A 166 -23.45 -25.04 -62.86
N ALA A 167 -24.49 -24.26 -63.15
CA ALA A 167 -24.93 -23.88 -64.49
C ALA A 167 -24.17 -22.63 -64.95
N GLN A 168 -23.28 -22.80 -65.93
CA GLN A 168 -22.46 -21.72 -66.48
C GLN A 168 -23.08 -21.22 -67.78
N VAL A 169 -23.36 -19.91 -67.85
CA VAL A 169 -24.00 -19.25 -68.99
C VAL A 169 -22.98 -18.43 -69.78
N THR A 170 -23.08 -18.45 -71.10
CA THR A 170 -22.30 -17.61 -72.02
C THR A 170 -23.17 -17.10 -73.18
N GLY A 171 -23.03 -15.83 -73.58
CA GLY A 171 -23.90 -15.18 -74.59
C GLY A 171 -25.17 -14.54 -73.98
N GLY A 172 -26.01 -13.88 -74.79
CA GLY A 172 -27.26 -13.20 -74.37
C GLY A 172 -27.19 -11.66 -74.32
N ILE A 173 -28.28 -10.99 -73.90
CA ILE A 173 -28.34 -9.52 -73.77
C ILE A 173 -27.63 -9.10 -72.48
N ASP A 174 -26.65 -8.20 -72.61
CA ASP A 174 -25.94 -7.58 -71.49
C ASP A 174 -26.59 -6.23 -71.16
N LEU A 175 -27.10 -6.07 -69.93
CA LEU A 175 -27.73 -4.82 -69.46
C LEU A 175 -26.72 -3.84 -68.84
N ASN A 176 -25.46 -4.26 -68.67
CA ASN A 176 -24.40 -3.45 -68.08
C ASN A 176 -23.55 -2.78 -69.17
N ALA A 177 -23.21 -1.50 -68.94
CA ALA A 177 -22.52 -0.66 -69.92
C ALA A 177 -21.06 -1.07 -70.24
N ASP A 178 -20.56 -2.19 -69.69
CA ASP A 178 -19.16 -2.61 -69.74
C ASP A 178 -18.87 -3.93 -70.47
N GLY A 179 -19.88 -4.64 -70.98
CA GLY A 179 -19.70 -5.86 -71.76
C GLY A 179 -19.41 -7.12 -70.93
N SER A 180 -19.73 -7.12 -69.63
CA SER A 180 -19.60 -8.27 -68.75
C SER A 180 -20.96 -8.91 -68.41
N ILE A 181 -21.07 -10.22 -68.66
CA ILE A 181 -22.30 -10.99 -68.42
C ILE A 181 -22.49 -11.16 -66.91
N ASP A 182 -23.53 -10.53 -66.34
CA ASP A 182 -23.97 -10.78 -64.97
C ASP A 182 -24.97 -11.95 -64.96
N THR A 183 -24.66 -13.00 -64.20
CA THR A 183 -25.59 -14.12 -64.04
C THR A 183 -26.89 -13.72 -63.35
N GLY A 184 -26.94 -12.59 -62.64
CA GLY A 184 -28.18 -12.05 -62.05
C GLY A 184 -29.22 -11.52 -63.04
N ASP A 185 -28.87 -11.43 -64.33
CA ASP A 185 -29.77 -11.00 -65.41
C ASP A 185 -30.56 -12.16 -66.04
N TYR A 186 -30.40 -13.39 -65.52
CA TYR A 186 -31.07 -14.61 -65.98
C TYR A 186 -31.87 -15.24 -64.84
N ASP A 187 -33.08 -15.68 -65.15
CA ASP A 187 -33.86 -16.56 -64.28
C ASP A 187 -33.42 -18.02 -64.56
N PHE A 188 -33.08 -18.78 -63.52
CA PHE A 188 -32.63 -20.18 -63.61
C PHE A 188 -33.71 -21.11 -63.06
N GLU A 189 -34.15 -22.09 -63.85
CA GLU A 189 -35.09 -23.12 -63.39
C GLU A 189 -34.46 -24.51 -63.48
N TRP A 190 -34.29 -25.17 -62.33
CA TRP A 190 -33.69 -26.50 -62.23
C TRP A 190 -34.74 -27.62 -62.27
N TYR A 191 -34.39 -28.72 -62.92
CA TYR A 191 -35.24 -29.88 -63.11
C TYR A 191 -34.57 -31.14 -62.57
N LEU A 192 -35.30 -31.91 -61.76
CA LEU A 192 -34.90 -33.23 -61.26
C LEU A 192 -35.76 -34.31 -61.91
N ASN A 193 -35.13 -35.25 -62.61
CA ASN A 193 -35.79 -36.37 -63.30
C ASN A 193 -36.96 -35.92 -64.20
N GLY A 194 -36.84 -34.75 -64.84
CA GLY A 194 -37.84 -34.19 -65.76
C GLY A 194 -39.00 -33.44 -65.12
N MET A 195 -38.95 -33.16 -63.81
CA MET A 195 -39.93 -32.35 -63.09
C MET A 195 -39.26 -31.06 -62.58
N PRO A 196 -39.91 -29.88 -62.69
CA PRO A 196 -39.37 -28.63 -62.17
C PRO A 196 -39.30 -28.70 -60.64
N ILE A 197 -38.18 -28.27 -60.08
CA ILE A 197 -37.92 -28.29 -58.65
C ILE A 197 -38.57 -27.04 -58.05
N THR A 198 -39.79 -27.18 -57.53
CA THR A 198 -40.64 -26.02 -57.15
C THR A 198 -40.70 -25.73 -55.65
N GLU A 199 -40.44 -26.71 -54.77
CA GLU A 199 -40.25 -26.49 -53.33
C GLU A 199 -39.41 -27.65 -52.75
N ILE A 200 -38.38 -27.30 -51.95
CA ILE A 200 -37.83 -27.97 -50.75
C ILE A 200 -36.30 -27.70 -50.66
N ASN A 201 -35.93 -26.89 -49.66
CA ASN A 201 -34.60 -26.75 -49.03
C ASN A 201 -33.40 -26.19 -49.82
N ASP A 202 -33.52 -25.04 -50.50
CA ASP A 202 -32.45 -24.05 -50.45
C ASP A 202 -32.91 -22.66 -50.91
N ALA A 203 -32.20 -21.63 -50.48
CA ALA A 203 -32.45 -20.22 -50.83
C ALA A 203 -32.16 -19.88 -52.32
N ASP A 204 -31.98 -20.90 -53.15
CA ASP A 204 -31.21 -20.84 -54.40
C ASP A 204 -32.01 -21.21 -55.65
N GLY A 205 -33.35 -21.31 -55.55
CA GLY A 205 -34.24 -21.71 -56.67
C GLY A 205 -34.17 -20.80 -57.91
N ASP A 206 -33.64 -19.58 -57.77
CA ASP A 206 -33.38 -18.63 -58.86
C ASP A 206 -31.86 -18.40 -59.07
N THR A 207 -31.02 -19.38 -58.73
CA THR A 207 -29.56 -19.21 -58.81
C THR A 207 -28.90 -20.19 -59.78
N SER A 208 -27.71 -19.81 -60.25
CA SER A 208 -26.90 -20.58 -61.18
C SER A 208 -26.26 -21.84 -60.55
N THR A 209 -26.57 -22.16 -59.29
CA THR A 209 -26.00 -23.30 -58.57
C THR A 209 -27.08 -24.15 -57.92
N PHE A 210 -26.87 -25.46 -57.88
CA PHE A 210 -27.82 -26.41 -57.28
C PHE A 210 -27.11 -27.49 -56.47
N ASN A 211 -27.61 -27.75 -55.26
CA ASN A 211 -27.07 -28.76 -54.35
C ASN A 211 -27.96 -30.01 -54.31
N HIS A 212 -27.35 -31.20 -54.42
CA HIS A 212 -28.09 -32.45 -54.28
C HIS A 212 -28.55 -32.66 -52.84
N ASP A 213 -29.84 -32.95 -52.64
CA ASP A 213 -30.36 -33.27 -51.31
C ASP A 213 -29.85 -34.65 -50.83
N ASN A 214 -28.90 -34.61 -49.89
CA ASN A 214 -28.29 -35.81 -49.31
C ASN A 214 -29.26 -36.66 -48.46
N SER A 215 -30.48 -36.18 -48.21
CA SER A 215 -31.54 -36.95 -47.54
C SER A 215 -32.26 -37.92 -48.48
N LEU A 216 -32.05 -37.79 -49.80
CA LEU A 216 -32.61 -38.70 -50.79
C LEU A 216 -32.02 -40.12 -50.66
N PRO A 217 -32.84 -41.19 -50.77
CA PRO A 217 -32.40 -42.57 -50.59
C PRO A 217 -31.47 -43.05 -51.71
N ALA A 218 -30.86 -44.23 -51.56
CA ALA A 218 -30.01 -44.83 -52.59
C ALA A 218 -30.76 -44.95 -53.94
N GLY A 219 -30.18 -44.39 -55.01
CA GLY A 219 -30.84 -44.22 -56.31
C GLY A 219 -30.01 -43.45 -57.34
N VAL A 220 -30.53 -43.29 -58.55
CA VAL A 220 -29.92 -42.47 -59.63
C VAL A 220 -30.81 -41.25 -59.90
N TYR A 221 -30.21 -40.06 -59.84
CA TYR A 221 -30.87 -38.77 -59.95
C TYR A 221 -30.32 -37.99 -61.14
N THR A 222 -31.18 -37.47 -62.01
CA THR A 222 -30.80 -36.72 -63.22
C THR A 222 -31.21 -35.26 -63.08
N TYR A 223 -30.29 -34.33 -63.36
CA TYR A 223 -30.51 -32.89 -63.25
C TYR A 223 -30.27 -32.18 -64.57
N TYR A 224 -31.07 -31.16 -64.89
CA TYR A 224 -30.77 -30.17 -65.94
C TYR A 224 -31.36 -28.80 -65.55
N CYS A 225 -30.85 -27.73 -66.15
CA CYS A 225 -31.27 -26.34 -65.91
C CYS A 225 -31.76 -25.67 -67.20
N GLU A 226 -32.85 -24.92 -67.11
CA GLU A 226 -33.34 -24.00 -68.14
C GLU A 226 -33.07 -22.56 -67.70
N ILE A 227 -32.75 -21.67 -68.62
CA ILE A 227 -32.53 -20.23 -68.34
C ILE A 227 -33.39 -19.35 -69.26
N SER A 228 -33.84 -18.21 -68.72
CA SER A 228 -34.57 -17.18 -69.49
C SER A 228 -34.19 -15.77 -69.04
N GLN A 229 -34.18 -14.80 -69.96
CA GLN A 229 -34.08 -13.37 -69.65
C GLN A 229 -35.48 -12.73 -69.57
N PRO A 230 -35.66 -11.53 -68.97
CA PRO A 230 -36.96 -10.91 -68.80
C PRO A 230 -37.79 -10.83 -70.11
N ASN A 231 -39.07 -11.19 -70.02
CA ASN A 231 -40.04 -11.48 -71.11
C ASN A 231 -40.22 -10.46 -72.27
N ALA A 232 -39.48 -9.36 -72.33
CA ALA A 232 -39.63 -8.36 -73.40
C ALA A 232 -38.87 -8.71 -74.70
N TYR A 233 -37.87 -9.60 -74.65
CA TYR A 233 -36.93 -9.80 -75.77
C TYR A 233 -36.72 -11.27 -76.22
N ASP A 234 -37.36 -12.25 -75.54
CA ASP A 234 -37.54 -13.67 -75.93
C ASP A 234 -36.24 -14.52 -76.09
N CYS A 235 -35.28 -14.39 -75.16
CA CYS A 235 -33.98 -15.11 -75.21
C CYS A 235 -33.90 -16.22 -74.12
N ASN A 236 -33.95 -17.50 -74.54
CA ASN A 236 -34.00 -18.68 -73.65
C ASN A 236 -32.98 -19.76 -74.04
N ALA A 237 -32.47 -20.56 -73.08
CA ALA A 237 -31.59 -21.70 -73.35
C ALA A 237 -31.77 -22.87 -72.36
N THR A 238 -31.46 -24.09 -72.80
CA THR A 238 -31.55 -25.32 -71.98
C THR A 238 -30.21 -26.05 -71.95
N SER A 239 -29.78 -26.47 -70.76
CA SER A 239 -28.48 -27.12 -70.53
C SER A 239 -28.45 -28.62 -70.83
N ASN A 240 -27.26 -29.23 -70.72
CA ASN A 240 -27.07 -30.68 -70.74
C ASN A 240 -27.56 -31.35 -69.43
N ALA A 241 -28.08 -32.57 -69.53
CA ALA A 241 -28.43 -33.37 -68.35
C ALA A 241 -27.19 -33.98 -67.68
N VAL A 242 -27.16 -34.00 -66.34
CA VAL A 242 -26.10 -34.59 -65.49
C VAL A 242 -26.69 -35.62 -64.52
N THR A 243 -25.90 -36.59 -64.07
CA THR A 243 -26.40 -37.67 -63.18
C THR A 243 -25.61 -37.83 -61.88
N ILE A 244 -26.33 -38.11 -60.78
CA ILE A 244 -25.79 -38.43 -59.46
C ILE A 244 -26.30 -39.81 -59.02
N THR A 245 -25.40 -40.74 -58.69
CA THR A 245 -25.74 -42.10 -58.21
C THR A 245 -25.38 -42.26 -56.73
N VAL A 246 -26.34 -42.69 -55.90
CA VAL A 246 -26.20 -42.86 -54.43
C VAL A 246 -26.27 -44.35 -54.04
N ASN A 247 -25.22 -44.88 -53.39
CA ASN A 247 -25.10 -46.28 -52.93
C ASN A 247 -25.22 -46.43 -51.38
N GLU A 248 -25.59 -47.60 -50.84
CA GLU A 248 -25.56 -47.85 -49.37
C GLU A 248 -24.12 -48.01 -48.84
N GLY A 249 -23.78 -47.31 -47.74
CA GLY A 249 -22.43 -47.30 -47.16
C GLY A 249 -22.04 -48.55 -46.32
N PRO A 250 -20.73 -48.86 -46.19
CA PRO A 250 -20.24 -49.97 -45.37
C PRO A 250 -20.36 -49.68 -43.85
N SER A 251 -20.46 -50.72 -43.02
CA SER A 251 -20.56 -50.60 -41.55
C SER A 251 -19.82 -51.73 -40.80
N ILE A 252 -19.29 -51.43 -39.60
CA ILE A 252 -18.59 -52.41 -38.74
C ILE A 252 -19.62 -53.15 -37.87
N VAL A 253 -19.64 -54.48 -37.96
CA VAL A 253 -20.52 -55.37 -37.18
C VAL A 253 -19.85 -55.88 -35.91
N THR A 254 -18.54 -56.16 -35.97
CA THR A 254 -17.76 -56.65 -34.82
C THR A 254 -16.54 -55.77 -34.61
N GLN A 255 -16.38 -55.25 -33.39
CA GLN A 255 -15.25 -54.43 -32.95
C GLN A 255 -14.20 -55.30 -32.23
N PRO A 256 -12.91 -54.92 -32.25
CA PRO A 256 -11.89 -55.59 -31.46
C PRO A 256 -12.10 -55.32 -29.96
N ILE A 257 -11.80 -56.30 -29.10
CA ILE A 257 -12.05 -56.23 -27.65
C ILE A 257 -10.72 -56.14 -26.90
N GLY A 258 -10.60 -55.16 -25.99
CA GLY A 258 -9.43 -55.02 -25.12
C GLY A 258 -9.39 -56.05 -23.99
N ALA A 259 -8.19 -56.39 -23.51
CA ALA A 259 -7.96 -57.39 -22.47
C ALA A 259 -6.59 -57.21 -21.79
N GLU A 260 -6.43 -57.77 -20.58
CA GLU A 260 -5.16 -57.81 -19.85
C GLU A 260 -4.57 -59.23 -19.81
N TYR A 261 -3.26 -59.34 -19.98
CA TYR A 261 -2.53 -60.61 -20.00
C TYR A 261 -1.19 -60.48 -19.26
N CYS A 262 -0.66 -61.59 -18.73
CA CYS A 262 0.68 -61.60 -18.17
C CYS A 262 1.72 -61.91 -19.28
N LEU A 263 2.92 -61.34 -19.16
CA LEU A 263 4.02 -61.54 -20.12
C LEU A 263 4.31 -63.03 -20.32
N GLY A 264 4.14 -63.52 -21.56
CA GLY A 264 4.34 -64.93 -21.93
C GLY A 264 3.05 -65.76 -22.06
N ASP A 265 1.89 -65.21 -21.70
CA ASP A 265 0.59 -65.88 -21.89
C ASP A 265 0.22 -66.05 -23.37
N THR A 266 -0.67 -67.01 -23.66
CA THR A 266 -1.26 -67.18 -25.00
C THR A 266 -2.45 -66.23 -25.14
N MET A 267 -2.35 -65.21 -26.01
CA MET A 267 -3.38 -64.18 -26.19
C MET A 267 -4.43 -64.58 -27.23
N ALA A 268 -5.68 -64.12 -27.04
CA ALA A 268 -6.74 -64.25 -28.04
C ALA A 268 -6.51 -63.31 -29.24
N GLU A 269 -6.97 -63.69 -30.43
CA GLU A 269 -6.89 -62.87 -31.65
C GLU A 269 -7.89 -61.70 -31.61
N LEU A 270 -7.53 -60.56 -32.20
CA LEU A 270 -8.46 -59.45 -32.42
C LEU A 270 -9.21 -59.65 -33.74
N GLU A 271 -10.52 -59.45 -33.74
CA GLU A 271 -11.40 -59.70 -34.89
C GLU A 271 -12.22 -58.47 -35.26
N VAL A 272 -12.33 -58.21 -36.57
CA VAL A 272 -13.15 -57.13 -37.14
C VAL A 272 -13.98 -57.66 -38.30
N VAL A 273 -15.30 -57.44 -38.25
CA VAL A 273 -16.24 -57.87 -39.29
C VAL A 273 -17.00 -56.66 -39.81
N VAL A 274 -17.10 -56.51 -41.13
CA VAL A 274 -17.86 -55.44 -41.80
C VAL A 274 -19.01 -56.02 -42.62
N THR A 275 -20.08 -55.24 -42.80
CA THR A 275 -21.20 -55.55 -43.70
C THR A 275 -21.53 -54.33 -44.54
N ASN A 276 -22.06 -54.56 -45.75
CA ASN A 276 -22.32 -53.54 -46.78
C ASN A 276 -21.01 -52.90 -47.32
N GLY A 277 -21.12 -52.09 -48.38
CA GLY A 277 -19.99 -51.54 -49.11
C GLY A 277 -19.86 -52.09 -50.53
N VAL A 278 -19.28 -51.29 -51.43
CA VAL A 278 -19.03 -51.66 -52.82
C VAL A 278 -17.54 -51.97 -52.95
N GLY A 279 -17.19 -53.11 -53.56
CA GLY A 279 -15.80 -53.58 -53.67
C GLY A 279 -15.39 -54.60 -52.59
N ILE A 280 -14.14 -55.05 -52.64
CA ILE A 280 -13.56 -56.01 -51.67
C ILE A 280 -12.94 -55.20 -50.52
N PRO A 281 -13.30 -55.45 -49.25
CA PRO A 281 -12.69 -54.75 -48.11
C PRO A 281 -11.22 -55.16 -47.96
N ASP A 282 -10.34 -54.16 -47.86
CA ASP A 282 -8.94 -54.32 -47.50
C ASP A 282 -8.75 -53.83 -46.06
N TYR A 283 -8.05 -54.61 -45.24
CA TYR A 283 -7.91 -54.35 -43.81
C TYR A 283 -6.47 -53.93 -43.54
N GLN A 284 -6.24 -52.89 -42.76
CA GLN A 284 -4.91 -52.53 -42.28
C GLN A 284 -4.98 -52.28 -40.77
N TRP A 285 -4.34 -53.15 -40.00
CA TRP A 285 -4.22 -52.98 -38.56
C TRP A 285 -3.09 -52.03 -38.21
N TYR A 286 -3.27 -51.30 -37.11
CA TYR A 286 -2.32 -50.36 -36.54
C TYR A 286 -2.17 -50.62 -35.05
N SER A 287 -0.97 -50.40 -34.52
CA SER A 287 -0.68 -50.50 -33.09
C SER A 287 -0.03 -49.21 -32.59
N ASN A 288 -0.62 -48.57 -31.60
CA ASN A 288 -0.10 -47.33 -31.05
C ASN A 288 0.28 -47.50 -29.58
N ASP A 289 1.27 -46.73 -29.13
CA ASP A 289 1.72 -46.70 -27.73
C ASP A 289 0.86 -45.73 -26.89
N THR A 290 0.05 -44.89 -27.56
CA THR A 290 -0.88 -43.92 -26.98
C THR A 290 -2.29 -44.13 -27.53
N ASN A 291 -3.31 -43.72 -26.78
CA ASN A 291 -4.72 -43.86 -27.16
C ASN A 291 -5.16 -42.75 -28.13
N ASP A 292 -4.44 -42.62 -29.24
CA ASP A 292 -4.70 -41.64 -30.30
C ASP A 292 -4.52 -42.26 -31.69
N LEU A 293 -4.99 -41.56 -32.73
CA LEU A 293 -4.82 -41.97 -34.13
C LEU A 293 -3.68 -41.21 -34.83
N ASP A 294 -2.88 -40.44 -34.09
CA ASP A 294 -1.96 -39.42 -34.64
C ASP A 294 -0.62 -40.03 -35.12
N THR A 295 -0.27 -41.22 -34.63
CA THR A 295 0.99 -41.92 -34.98
C THR A 295 0.76 -43.35 -35.50
N PRO A 296 0.09 -43.53 -36.65
CA PRO A 296 -0.29 -44.84 -37.16
C PRO A 296 0.93 -45.71 -37.47
N ASN A 297 1.14 -46.78 -36.69
CA ASN A 297 2.16 -47.80 -36.96
C ASN A 297 1.52 -49.11 -37.46
N PRO A 298 1.59 -49.42 -38.76
CA PRO A 298 0.89 -50.57 -39.35
C PRO A 298 1.48 -51.90 -38.88
N VAL A 299 0.61 -52.85 -38.53
CA VAL A 299 0.95 -54.19 -38.04
C VAL A 299 0.09 -55.27 -38.69
N GLY A 300 0.56 -56.52 -38.65
CA GLY A 300 -0.20 -57.66 -39.16
C GLY A 300 -0.28 -57.76 -40.69
N THR A 301 -1.09 -58.70 -41.16
CA THR A 301 -1.45 -58.87 -42.58
C THR A 301 -2.80 -58.22 -42.85
N ASN A 302 -3.10 -57.93 -44.13
CA ASN A 302 -4.36 -57.29 -44.53
C ASN A 302 -5.57 -58.22 -44.43
N THR A 303 -5.92 -58.62 -43.21
CA THR A 303 -6.94 -59.60 -42.87
C THR A 303 -7.83 -59.10 -41.74
N SER A 304 -9.05 -59.62 -41.67
CA SER A 304 -10.04 -59.31 -40.62
C SER A 304 -9.65 -59.78 -39.21
N LEU A 305 -8.56 -60.55 -39.09
CA LEU A 305 -8.01 -61.07 -37.83
C LEU A 305 -6.57 -60.58 -37.64
N LEU A 306 -6.21 -60.24 -36.40
CA LEU A 306 -4.86 -59.90 -35.98
C LEU A 306 -4.40 -60.81 -34.83
N THR A 307 -3.33 -61.56 -35.07
CA THR A 307 -2.62 -62.30 -34.02
C THR A 307 -1.65 -61.37 -33.30
N LEU A 308 -1.72 -61.33 -31.97
CA LEU A 308 -0.96 -60.39 -31.15
C LEU A 308 0.37 -60.99 -30.64
N PRO A 309 1.49 -60.27 -30.69
CA PRO A 309 2.76 -60.70 -30.09
C PRO A 309 2.82 -60.43 -28.58
N ASN A 310 3.31 -61.38 -27.76
CA ASN A 310 3.36 -61.27 -26.29
C ASN A 310 4.75 -60.86 -25.74
N THR A 311 5.52 -60.06 -26.47
CA THR A 311 6.96 -59.98 -26.26
C THR A 311 7.44 -58.88 -25.32
N ASN A 312 6.66 -57.81 -25.12
CA ASN A 312 7.06 -56.65 -24.32
C ASN A 312 5.95 -56.23 -23.35
N VAL A 313 6.34 -55.84 -22.14
CA VAL A 313 5.46 -55.28 -21.11
C VAL A 313 5.11 -53.86 -21.51
N SER A 314 3.87 -53.62 -21.91
CA SER A 314 3.34 -52.29 -22.27
C SER A 314 1.83 -52.37 -22.41
N VAL A 315 1.19 -51.21 -22.52
CA VAL A 315 -0.16 -51.08 -23.07
C VAL A 315 -0.03 -50.75 -24.55
N PHE A 316 -0.66 -51.54 -25.40
CA PHE A 316 -0.72 -51.29 -26.84
C PHE A 316 -2.18 -51.07 -27.24
N TYR A 317 -2.44 -50.02 -28.02
CA TYR A 317 -3.77 -49.71 -28.55
C TYR A 317 -3.86 -50.18 -29.99
N TYR A 318 -4.70 -51.17 -30.25
CA TYR A 318 -4.87 -51.73 -31.59
C TYR A 318 -6.17 -51.25 -32.23
N TYR A 319 -6.11 -50.89 -33.50
CA TYR A 319 -7.29 -50.58 -34.31
C TYR A 319 -7.04 -50.97 -35.77
N CYS A 320 -8.11 -51.12 -36.55
CA CYS A 320 -8.07 -51.46 -37.96
C CYS A 320 -8.73 -50.36 -38.78
N ILE A 321 -8.08 -49.96 -39.87
CA ILE A 321 -8.70 -49.19 -40.94
C ILE A 321 -9.13 -50.18 -42.04
N ILE A 322 -10.37 -50.08 -42.49
CA ILE A 322 -10.93 -50.88 -43.58
C ILE A 322 -11.22 -49.95 -44.75
N SER A 323 -10.54 -50.18 -45.86
CA SER A 323 -10.73 -49.42 -47.10
C SER A 323 -11.44 -50.28 -48.15
N PHE A 324 -12.14 -49.60 -49.06
CA PHE A 324 -12.87 -50.25 -50.15
C PHE A 324 -12.33 -49.72 -51.48
N SER A 325 -12.03 -50.62 -52.41
CA SER A 325 -11.37 -50.27 -53.68
C SER A 325 -12.27 -49.49 -54.66
N GLU A 326 -13.58 -49.45 -54.42
CA GLU A 326 -14.59 -48.84 -55.31
C GLU A 326 -15.73 -48.23 -54.49
N GLY A 327 -16.49 -47.27 -55.06
CA GLY A 327 -17.77 -46.81 -54.49
C GLY A 327 -17.78 -45.50 -53.71
N GLY A 328 -16.64 -44.83 -53.49
CA GLY A 328 -16.61 -43.47 -52.93
C GLY A 328 -17.01 -43.34 -51.46
N CYS A 329 -17.22 -44.45 -50.74
CA CYS A 329 -17.43 -44.42 -49.30
C CYS A 329 -16.06 -44.30 -48.60
N GLY A 330 -15.95 -43.45 -47.58
CA GLY A 330 -14.71 -43.29 -46.82
C GLY A 330 -14.29 -44.56 -46.07
N ASP A 331 -13.02 -44.60 -45.66
CA ASP A 331 -12.47 -45.69 -44.87
C ASP A 331 -13.20 -45.83 -43.52
N LEU A 332 -13.47 -47.06 -43.10
CA LEU A 332 -14.00 -47.34 -41.77
C LEU A 332 -12.84 -47.53 -40.80
N THR A 333 -12.89 -46.88 -39.65
CA THR A 333 -11.90 -47.10 -38.58
C THR A 333 -12.59 -47.76 -37.39
N THR A 334 -12.01 -48.85 -36.88
CA THR A 334 -12.53 -49.51 -35.67
C THR A 334 -12.25 -48.69 -34.42
N GLN A 335 -12.94 -49.00 -33.33
CA GLN A 335 -12.55 -48.51 -32.01
C GLN A 335 -11.17 -49.07 -31.61
N MET A 336 -10.43 -48.32 -30.79
CA MET A 336 -9.16 -48.78 -30.24
C MET A 336 -9.40 -49.81 -29.14
N ALA A 337 -8.79 -50.98 -29.28
CA ALA A 337 -8.78 -52.04 -28.28
C ALA A 337 -7.46 -51.97 -27.48
N PRO A 338 -7.50 -51.62 -26.19
CA PRO A 338 -6.30 -51.64 -25.35
C PRO A 338 -5.93 -53.08 -24.98
N ILE A 339 -4.68 -53.45 -25.23
CA ILE A 339 -4.09 -54.71 -24.79
C ILE A 339 -2.98 -54.39 -23.80
N THR A 340 -3.21 -54.74 -22.53
CA THR A 340 -2.26 -54.52 -21.44
C THR A 340 -1.49 -55.81 -21.19
N ILE A 341 -0.17 -55.79 -21.42
CA ILE A 341 0.72 -56.90 -21.06
C ILE A 341 1.46 -56.52 -19.78
N ASN A 342 1.06 -57.13 -18.66
CA ASN A 342 1.66 -56.90 -17.35
C ASN A 342 2.81 -57.88 -17.11
N GLN A 343 3.88 -57.42 -16.45
CA GLN A 343 4.97 -58.29 -16.03
C GLN A 343 4.54 -59.04 -14.75
N VAL A 344 4.91 -60.32 -14.59
CA VAL A 344 4.66 -61.04 -13.34
C VAL A 344 5.65 -60.56 -12.28
N PRO A 345 5.20 -60.19 -11.06
CA PRO A 345 6.12 -59.85 -9.98
C PRO A 345 7.07 -61.02 -9.68
N GLN A 346 8.37 -60.74 -9.68
CA GLN A 346 9.43 -61.67 -9.29
C GLN A 346 10.32 -60.94 -8.33
N ILE A 347 10.12 -61.19 -7.04
CA ILE A 347 10.70 -60.41 -5.97
C ILE A 347 11.56 -61.34 -5.11
N SER A 348 12.82 -61.00 -4.95
CA SER A 348 13.75 -61.72 -4.11
C SER A 348 13.46 -61.44 -2.63
N ASN A 349 14.00 -62.27 -1.75
CA ASN A 349 13.87 -62.04 -0.31
C ASN A 349 14.55 -60.74 0.11
N TYR A 350 13.97 -60.04 1.08
CA TYR A 350 14.59 -58.86 1.70
C TYR A 350 15.02 -59.16 3.12
N ASP A 351 16.18 -58.62 3.48
CA ASP A 351 16.61 -58.48 4.85
C ASP A 351 16.57 -56.99 5.20
N ALA A 352 15.91 -56.65 6.31
CA ALA A 352 15.93 -55.31 6.88
C ALA A 352 16.51 -55.36 8.28
N LEU A 353 17.25 -54.32 8.63
CA LEU A 353 17.77 -54.11 9.97
C LEU A 353 17.21 -52.78 10.47
N ILE A 354 16.56 -52.80 11.64
CA ILE A 354 16.04 -51.61 12.30
C ILE A 354 16.39 -51.63 13.78
N CYS A 355 16.35 -50.46 14.41
CA CYS A 355 16.46 -50.33 15.86
C CYS A 355 15.10 -50.58 16.51
N SER A 356 15.12 -51.06 17.76
CA SER A 356 13.91 -51.19 18.57
C SER A 356 13.17 -49.85 18.64
N ASN A 357 11.84 -49.90 18.60
CA ASN A 357 10.92 -48.76 18.52
C ASN A 357 11.00 -47.95 17.22
N ASN A 358 11.42 -48.59 16.12
CA ASN A 358 11.34 -48.00 14.78
C ASN A 358 10.39 -48.78 13.88
N THR A 359 9.91 -48.11 12.85
CA THR A 359 9.17 -48.73 11.75
C THR A 359 10.16 -49.17 10.67
N PHE A 360 10.09 -50.42 10.23
CA PHE A 360 10.72 -50.81 8.98
C PHE A 360 9.75 -50.51 7.84
N SER A 361 10.28 -50.15 6.67
CA SER A 361 9.49 -49.98 5.46
C SER A 361 10.27 -50.55 4.29
N ILE A 362 9.69 -51.55 3.63
CA ILE A 362 10.21 -52.13 2.40
C ILE A 362 9.22 -51.82 1.30
N ILE A 363 9.72 -51.13 0.29
CA ILE A 363 9.02 -50.92 -0.98
C ILE A 363 9.88 -51.67 -1.98
N PRO A 364 9.52 -52.90 -2.35
CA PRO A 364 10.26 -53.62 -3.39
C PRO A 364 10.34 -52.77 -4.65
N ASP A 365 11.51 -52.75 -5.27
CA ASP A 365 11.77 -51.99 -6.48
C ASP A 365 12.61 -52.79 -7.49
N ASN A 366 12.79 -52.22 -8.67
CA ASN A 366 13.50 -52.89 -9.77
C ASN A 366 15.04 -52.79 -9.66
N THR A 367 15.60 -52.23 -8.59
CA THR A 367 17.02 -51.89 -8.53
C THR A 367 17.94 -53.11 -8.30
N ASN A 368 17.42 -54.17 -7.68
CA ASN A 368 18.18 -55.37 -7.33
C ASN A 368 18.03 -56.55 -8.31
N GLY A 369 17.51 -56.30 -9.52
CA GLY A 369 17.20 -57.35 -10.49
C GLY A 369 15.86 -58.05 -10.23
N ASP A 370 15.12 -57.60 -9.22
CA ASP A 370 13.73 -57.93 -9.02
C ASP A 370 12.87 -57.29 -10.12
N ILE A 371 11.73 -57.91 -10.36
CA ILE A 371 10.69 -57.41 -11.24
C ILE A 371 9.51 -57.04 -10.36
N VAL A 372 9.34 -55.74 -10.18
CA VAL A 372 8.25 -55.12 -9.44
C VAL A 372 7.48 -54.23 -10.43
N PRO A 373 6.41 -54.76 -11.04
CA PRO A 373 5.55 -54.00 -11.92
C PRO A 373 4.90 -52.81 -11.20
N LEU A 374 4.51 -51.77 -11.94
CA LEU A 374 3.76 -50.65 -11.36
C LEU A 374 2.46 -51.13 -10.69
N ASN A 375 2.11 -50.50 -9.57
CA ASN A 375 0.94 -50.84 -8.74
C ASN A 375 0.94 -52.25 -8.14
N THR A 376 2.11 -52.88 -7.99
CA THR A 376 2.23 -54.12 -7.22
C THR A 376 1.80 -53.88 -5.76
N THR A 377 0.95 -54.77 -5.25
CA THR A 377 0.46 -54.78 -3.87
C THR A 377 0.88 -56.07 -3.16
N TYR A 378 0.88 -56.03 -1.82
CA TYR A 378 1.45 -57.05 -0.95
C TYR A 378 0.47 -57.43 0.16
N THR A 379 0.45 -58.71 0.51
CA THR A 379 -0.23 -59.26 1.69
C THR A 379 0.67 -60.30 2.36
N TRP A 380 0.49 -60.54 3.66
CA TRP A 380 1.25 -61.56 4.39
C TRP A 380 0.48 -62.16 5.57
N SER A 381 0.76 -63.43 5.85
CA SER A 381 0.25 -64.16 7.01
C SER A 381 0.98 -63.76 8.32
N PRO A 382 0.52 -64.19 9.51
CA PRO A 382 1.15 -63.84 10.79
C PRO A 382 2.67 -64.09 10.79
N PRO A 383 3.50 -63.07 11.08
CA PRO A 383 4.96 -63.19 11.01
C PRO A 383 5.53 -64.13 12.09
N ILE A 384 6.65 -64.77 11.79
CA ILE A 384 7.37 -65.64 12.73
C ILE A 384 8.42 -64.82 13.48
N VAL A 385 8.26 -64.70 14.80
CA VAL A 385 9.19 -63.96 15.68
C VAL A 385 10.16 -64.90 16.38
N SER A 386 11.46 -64.59 16.33
CA SER A 386 12.54 -65.36 16.97
C SER A 386 13.48 -64.45 17.79
N PRO A 387 13.67 -64.69 19.10
CA PRO A 387 12.98 -65.68 19.94
C PRO A 387 11.49 -65.35 20.10
N VAL A 388 10.65 -66.35 20.36
CA VAL A 388 9.19 -66.18 20.50
C VAL A 388 8.88 -65.11 21.55
N GLY A 389 8.12 -64.09 21.17
CA GLY A 389 7.76 -62.95 22.02
C GLY A 389 8.84 -61.88 22.15
N GLY A 390 9.97 -62.01 21.43
CA GLY A 390 11.07 -61.05 21.48
C GLY A 390 10.80 -59.73 20.74
N VAL A 391 9.87 -59.74 19.77
CA VAL A 391 9.44 -58.55 19.02
C VAL A 391 7.94 -58.32 19.22
N ILE A 392 7.56 -57.09 19.58
CA ILE A 392 6.18 -56.61 19.66
C ILE A 392 5.88 -55.77 18.41
N GLY A 393 4.64 -55.83 17.91
CA GLY A 393 4.19 -55.06 16.73
C GLY A 393 4.15 -55.85 15.41
N ALA A 394 4.70 -57.06 15.39
CA ALA A 394 4.66 -57.95 14.23
C ALA A 394 3.27 -58.62 14.08
N VAL A 395 2.47 -58.20 13.10
CA VAL A 395 1.09 -58.68 12.85
C VAL A 395 0.85 -59.07 11.39
N GLU A 396 -0.24 -59.79 11.09
CA GLU A 396 -0.62 -60.15 9.72
C GLU A 396 -1.24 -58.96 8.95
N GLU A 397 -1.14 -58.99 7.62
CA GLU A 397 -1.81 -58.03 6.72
C GLU A 397 -2.51 -58.77 5.57
N LEU A 398 -3.83 -58.78 5.60
CA LEU A 398 -4.68 -59.51 4.65
C LEU A 398 -5.27 -58.61 3.55
N THR A 399 -5.17 -57.29 3.72
CA THR A 399 -5.62 -56.32 2.72
C THR A 399 -4.43 -55.91 1.84
N PRO A 400 -4.58 -55.91 0.49
CA PRO A 400 -3.47 -55.54 -0.39
C PRO A 400 -3.00 -54.10 -0.15
N ILE A 401 -1.72 -53.93 0.19
CA ILE A 401 -1.09 -52.62 0.41
C ILE A 401 0.18 -52.47 -0.44
N THR A 402 0.64 -51.25 -0.65
CA THR A 402 1.73 -50.94 -1.59
C THR A 402 3.14 -50.94 -0.97
N SER A 403 3.25 -51.12 0.35
CA SER A 403 4.54 -51.19 1.06
C SER A 403 4.44 -52.16 2.23
N ILE A 404 5.54 -52.84 2.56
CA ILE A 404 5.59 -53.80 3.66
C ILE A 404 6.23 -53.06 4.84
N SER A 405 5.41 -52.65 5.81
CA SER A 405 5.89 -51.86 6.94
C SER A 405 5.12 -52.14 8.22
N GLN A 406 5.84 -52.21 9.35
CA GLN A 406 5.27 -52.25 10.70
C GLN A 406 6.24 -51.60 11.70
N PHE A 407 5.68 -51.02 12.76
CA PHE A 407 6.42 -50.52 13.91
C PHE A 407 6.79 -51.69 14.83
N LEU A 408 8.08 -51.90 15.09
CA LEU A 408 8.56 -53.04 15.86
C LEU A 408 9.38 -52.62 17.09
N GLU A 409 9.10 -53.25 18.22
CA GLU A 409 9.86 -53.10 19.47
C GLU A 409 10.54 -54.42 19.80
N ASN A 410 11.86 -54.42 19.93
CA ASN A 410 12.62 -55.54 20.50
C ASN A 410 12.66 -55.41 22.03
N THR A 411 12.11 -56.40 22.71
CA THR A 411 12.03 -56.48 24.19
C THR A 411 13.18 -57.27 24.81
N THR A 412 14.10 -57.78 23.98
CA THR A 412 15.25 -58.58 24.40
C THR A 412 16.53 -57.75 24.36
N THR A 413 17.60 -58.25 24.99
CA THR A 413 18.92 -57.59 25.01
C THR A 413 19.84 -58.00 23.85
N ASN A 414 19.35 -58.82 22.92
CA ASN A 414 20.07 -59.27 21.73
C ASN A 414 19.21 -58.98 20.49
N PRO A 415 19.74 -58.97 19.26
CA PRO A 415 18.92 -58.89 18.05
C PRO A 415 17.84 -59.97 18.01
N ALA A 416 16.62 -59.58 17.67
CA ALA A 416 15.49 -60.48 17.45
C ALA A 416 14.98 -60.31 16.02
N THR A 417 14.46 -61.37 15.40
CA THR A 417 14.00 -61.34 14.01
C THR A 417 12.50 -61.54 13.90
N ALA A 418 11.84 -60.78 13.03
CA ALA A 418 10.49 -61.03 12.55
C ALA A 418 10.52 -61.38 11.07
N THR A 419 10.10 -62.60 10.70
CA THR A 419 10.08 -63.09 9.32
C THR A 419 8.65 -63.10 8.78
N TYR A 420 8.43 -62.36 7.70
CA TYR A 420 7.17 -62.21 6.99
C TYR A 420 7.19 -63.03 5.70
N THR A 421 6.13 -63.78 5.41
CA THR A 421 5.94 -64.46 4.11
C THR A 421 4.96 -63.65 3.29
N VAL A 422 5.48 -62.94 2.28
CA VAL A 422 4.77 -61.90 1.53
C VAL A 422 4.36 -62.42 0.15
N THR A 423 3.12 -62.14 -0.25
CA THR A 423 2.58 -62.47 -1.59
C THR A 423 2.42 -61.18 -2.41
N PRO A 424 3.15 -61.01 -3.52
CA PRO A 424 3.02 -59.85 -4.41
C PRO A 424 1.99 -60.07 -5.53
N VAL A 425 1.23 -59.03 -5.87
CA VAL A 425 0.22 -59.04 -6.94
C VAL A 425 0.27 -57.73 -7.72
N ALA A 426 0.42 -57.80 -9.04
CA ALA A 426 0.36 -56.64 -9.94
C ALA A 426 -0.79 -56.81 -10.94
N GLY A 427 -1.85 -56.01 -10.79
CA GLY A 427 -3.11 -56.23 -11.51
C GLY A 427 -3.67 -57.62 -11.20
N ASP A 428 -3.90 -58.42 -12.24
CA ASP A 428 -4.33 -59.82 -12.13
C ASP A 428 -3.15 -60.83 -12.09
N CYS A 429 -1.90 -60.37 -12.25
CA CYS A 429 -0.71 -61.22 -12.26
C CYS A 429 -0.18 -61.44 -10.83
N MET A 430 -0.44 -62.63 -10.27
CA MET A 430 0.08 -63.06 -8.96
C MET A 430 1.51 -63.61 -9.09
N GLY A 431 2.44 -63.05 -8.32
CA GLY A 431 3.82 -63.51 -8.25
C GLY A 431 4.04 -64.61 -7.21
N ASP A 432 5.22 -65.23 -7.24
CA ASP A 432 5.65 -66.18 -6.20
C ASP A 432 5.85 -65.45 -4.86
N THR A 433 5.59 -66.14 -3.75
CA THR A 433 5.81 -65.57 -2.41
C THR A 433 7.30 -65.43 -2.09
N PHE A 434 7.67 -64.38 -1.38
CA PHE A 434 9.03 -64.13 -0.89
C PHE A 434 9.07 -63.84 0.61
N GLU A 435 10.25 -63.94 1.21
CA GLU A 435 10.45 -63.67 2.64
C GLU A 435 11.01 -62.26 2.87
N VAL A 436 10.46 -61.58 3.87
CA VAL A 436 11.05 -60.37 4.45
C VAL A 436 11.49 -60.71 5.88
N THR A 437 12.79 -60.70 6.15
CA THR A 437 13.32 -60.90 7.51
C THR A 437 13.77 -59.56 8.08
N VAL A 438 13.10 -59.11 9.13
CA VAL A 438 13.44 -57.87 9.83
C VAL A 438 14.18 -58.22 11.11
N THR A 439 15.47 -57.89 11.16
CA THR A 439 16.29 -57.94 12.38
C THR A 439 16.07 -56.64 13.14
N VAL A 440 15.45 -56.73 14.31
CA VAL A 440 15.23 -55.61 15.22
C VAL A 440 16.33 -55.64 16.28
N ASN A 441 17.27 -54.70 16.20
CA ASN A 441 18.34 -54.56 17.17
C ASN A 441 17.82 -53.91 18.45
N PRO A 442 18.27 -54.36 19.64
CA PRO A 442 17.87 -53.74 20.90
C PRO A 442 18.38 -52.29 20.97
N SER A 443 17.68 -51.40 21.68
CA SER A 443 18.15 -50.02 21.86
C SER A 443 19.40 -49.95 22.72
N ILE A 444 20.27 -48.97 22.45
CA ILE A 444 21.35 -48.55 23.35
C ILE A 444 20.72 -47.84 24.55
N THR A 445 21.18 -48.16 25.75
CA THR A 445 20.86 -47.49 27.01
C THR A 445 22.15 -46.91 27.56
N VAL A 446 22.19 -45.59 27.76
CA VAL A 446 23.30 -44.92 28.42
C VAL A 446 22.87 -44.55 29.83
N LEU A 447 23.65 -44.98 30.82
CA LEU A 447 23.60 -44.41 32.17
C LEU A 447 24.72 -43.39 32.26
N SER A 448 24.41 -42.18 32.68
CA SER A 448 25.36 -41.07 32.78
C SER A 448 25.43 -40.55 34.21
N ASP A 449 26.63 -40.15 34.62
CA ASP A 449 26.89 -39.41 35.85
C ASP A 449 27.60 -38.11 35.47
N LEU A 450 26.87 -37.00 35.63
CA LEU A 450 27.34 -35.66 35.28
C LEU A 450 27.85 -34.97 36.54
N THR A 451 29.15 -34.64 36.54
CA THR A 451 29.76 -33.74 37.52
C THR A 451 30.00 -32.39 36.88
N ASN A 452 29.34 -31.34 37.39
CA ASN A 452 29.51 -29.96 36.93
C ASN A 452 30.86 -29.35 37.38
N ASN A 453 31.22 -28.21 36.78
CA ASN A 453 32.43 -27.49 37.17
C ASN A 453 32.35 -27.07 38.63
N SER A 454 33.42 -27.30 39.38
CA SER A 454 33.40 -27.04 40.83
C SER A 454 33.55 -25.54 41.14
N CYS A 455 34.14 -24.77 40.22
CA CYS A 455 34.43 -23.33 40.34
C CYS A 455 34.08 -22.55 39.06
N PHE A 456 33.85 -21.24 39.19
CA PHE A 456 33.76 -20.32 38.07
C PHE A 456 35.03 -20.36 37.20
N GLU A 457 34.87 -20.48 35.88
CA GLU A 457 35.94 -20.67 34.88
C GLU A 457 36.86 -21.88 35.11
N SER A 458 36.46 -22.83 35.97
CA SER A 458 37.17 -24.11 36.04
C SER A 458 36.72 -25.02 34.91
N ASN A 459 37.66 -25.85 34.44
CA ASN A 459 37.40 -26.86 33.42
C ASN A 459 37.62 -28.23 34.07
N ASN A 460 36.86 -28.58 35.11
CA ASN A 460 37.02 -29.84 35.84
C ASN A 460 35.74 -30.70 35.88
N ALA A 461 34.69 -30.26 35.20
CA ALA A 461 33.52 -31.05 34.95
C ALA A 461 33.88 -32.36 34.23
N SER A 462 33.10 -33.39 34.52
CA SER A 462 33.18 -34.68 33.87
C SER A 462 31.79 -35.20 33.53
N ILE A 463 31.71 -35.93 32.43
CA ILE A 463 30.56 -36.75 32.09
C ILE A 463 31.09 -38.17 31.98
N GLU A 464 30.75 -38.97 32.97
CA GLU A 464 31.04 -40.40 32.98
C GLU A 464 29.81 -41.14 32.44
N ILE A 465 30.00 -42.07 31.52
CA ILE A 465 28.90 -42.82 30.92
C ILE A 465 29.17 -44.31 31.01
N SER A 466 28.09 -45.09 31.07
CA SER A 466 28.11 -46.54 30.95
C SER A 466 27.09 -46.94 29.91
N VAL A 467 27.59 -47.44 28.80
CA VAL A 467 26.75 -47.87 27.67
C VAL A 467 26.38 -49.35 27.84
N ALA A 468 25.09 -49.66 27.77
CA ALA A 468 24.54 -51.02 27.80
C ALA A 468 23.45 -51.19 26.72
N GLY A 469 23.11 -52.43 26.36
CA GLY A 469 22.17 -52.68 25.26
C GLY A 469 22.82 -52.47 23.88
N GLY A 470 22.03 -52.32 22.83
CA GLY A 470 22.55 -52.30 21.45
C GLY A 470 23.20 -53.62 21.00
N VAL A 471 23.81 -53.59 19.81
CA VAL A 471 24.61 -54.67 19.24
C VAL A 471 26.08 -54.27 19.26
N PRO A 472 26.87 -54.76 20.23
CA PRO A 472 28.25 -54.33 20.37
C PRO A 472 29.12 -54.79 19.20
N PHE A 473 30.08 -53.95 18.77
CA PHE A 473 31.10 -54.32 17.79
C PHE A 473 31.89 -55.55 18.26
N SER A 474 32.19 -56.45 17.33
CA SER A 474 32.99 -57.65 17.59
C SER A 474 34.49 -57.40 17.84
N ASN A 475 34.91 -56.13 17.84
CA ASN A 475 36.28 -55.70 18.10
C ASN A 475 36.50 -55.41 19.60
N ALA A 476 37.65 -54.87 19.99
CA ALA A 476 37.98 -54.62 21.40
C ALA A 476 37.10 -53.52 22.07
N ASN A 477 36.42 -52.68 21.29
CA ASN A 477 35.59 -51.58 21.76
C ASN A 477 34.12 -51.78 21.30
N PRO A 478 33.18 -52.13 22.19
CA PRO A 478 31.82 -52.51 21.81
C PRO A 478 31.00 -51.38 21.17
N TYR A 479 31.37 -50.11 21.34
CA TYR A 479 30.67 -48.95 20.79
C TYR A 479 31.66 -47.94 20.21
N THR A 480 31.22 -47.16 19.22
CA THR A 480 31.92 -45.97 18.74
C THR A 480 31.29 -44.75 19.41
N ILE A 481 32.07 -44.03 20.19
CA ILE A 481 31.62 -42.88 20.96
C ILE A 481 32.21 -41.62 20.34
N THR A 482 31.40 -40.57 20.22
CA THR A 482 31.84 -39.25 19.79
C THR A 482 31.16 -38.18 20.65
N TRP A 483 31.95 -37.21 21.07
CA TRP A 483 31.51 -36.02 21.80
C TRP A 483 31.75 -34.79 20.93
N ASN A 484 30.82 -33.85 20.94
CA ASN A 484 31.01 -32.50 20.39
C ASN A 484 30.61 -31.46 21.43
N GLY A 485 31.38 -30.39 21.60
CA GLY A 485 31.13 -29.37 22.62
C GLY A 485 31.49 -27.95 22.18
N PRO A 486 31.44 -26.99 23.12
CA PRO A 486 31.81 -25.60 22.89
C PRO A 486 33.26 -25.46 22.39
N ASN A 487 33.58 -24.33 21.76
CA ASN A 487 34.94 -24.01 21.28
C ASN A 487 35.59 -25.07 20.37
N GLY A 488 34.77 -25.91 19.71
CA GLY A 488 35.24 -26.98 18.84
C GLY A 488 35.74 -28.23 19.59
N PHE A 489 35.39 -28.40 20.86
CA PHE A 489 35.69 -29.62 21.63
C PHE A 489 35.16 -30.86 20.89
N THR A 490 36.01 -31.86 20.72
CA THR A 490 35.64 -33.18 20.22
C THR A 490 36.40 -34.27 20.98
N SER A 491 35.75 -35.39 21.29
CA SER A 491 36.39 -36.55 21.93
C SER A 491 35.76 -37.86 21.44
N THR A 492 36.49 -38.97 21.56
CA THR A 492 35.98 -40.32 21.32
C THR A 492 36.11 -41.24 22.54
N ASP A 493 36.56 -40.70 23.65
CA ASP A 493 36.66 -41.45 24.91
C ASP A 493 35.25 -41.71 25.46
N GLU A 494 35.09 -42.84 26.19
CA GLU A 494 33.82 -43.18 26.84
C GLU A 494 33.47 -42.09 27.85
N ASP A 495 34.34 -41.89 28.84
CA ASP A 495 34.21 -40.80 29.81
C ASP A 495 35.00 -39.57 29.34
N VAL A 496 34.41 -38.39 29.50
CA VAL A 496 35.06 -37.12 29.20
C VAL A 496 35.26 -36.30 30.47
N PHE A 497 36.46 -35.74 30.60
CA PHE A 497 36.89 -34.98 31.78
C PHE A 497 37.46 -33.63 31.36
N ASN A 498 37.56 -32.73 32.33
CA ASN A 498 38.09 -31.38 32.19
C ASN A 498 37.28 -30.48 31.24
N LEU A 499 35.96 -30.54 31.36
CA LEU A 499 35.05 -29.85 30.45
C LEU A 499 34.83 -28.39 30.87
N GLU A 500 34.88 -27.46 29.90
CA GLU A 500 34.44 -26.07 30.05
C GLU A 500 32.91 -25.98 30.20
N ILE A 501 32.41 -24.88 30.74
CA ILE A 501 30.97 -24.58 30.77
C ILE A 501 30.38 -24.63 29.35
N GLY A 502 29.18 -25.20 29.23
CA GLY A 502 28.43 -25.25 27.98
C GLY A 502 27.86 -26.63 27.67
N THR A 503 27.43 -26.79 26.42
CA THR A 503 26.64 -27.96 26.01
C THR A 503 27.49 -28.97 25.25
N TYR A 504 27.49 -30.22 25.72
CA TYR A 504 28.18 -31.34 25.10
C TYR A 504 27.16 -32.34 24.54
N VAL A 505 27.37 -32.76 23.30
CA VAL A 505 26.54 -33.71 22.58
C VAL A 505 27.29 -35.03 22.50
N LEU A 506 26.79 -36.05 23.20
CA LEU A 506 27.21 -37.43 23.08
C LEU A 506 26.52 -38.05 21.86
N ASN A 507 27.27 -38.74 21.01
CA ASN A 507 26.73 -39.70 20.06
C ASN A 507 27.42 -41.04 20.23
N VAL A 508 26.63 -42.08 20.45
CA VAL A 508 27.08 -43.47 20.54
C VAL A 508 26.54 -44.23 19.35
N LEU A 509 27.41 -44.95 18.66
CA LEU A 509 27.06 -45.85 17.57
C LEU A 509 27.50 -47.26 17.93
N ASP A 510 26.68 -48.24 17.66
CA ASP A 510 26.97 -49.67 17.83
C ASP A 510 27.12 -50.37 16.46
N ASP A 511 27.46 -51.66 16.45
CA ASP A 511 27.56 -52.47 15.21
C ASP A 511 26.18 -52.74 14.60
N GLY A 512 25.14 -52.53 15.40
CA GLY A 512 23.75 -52.61 15.01
C GLY A 512 23.27 -51.43 14.18
N GLY A 513 24.09 -50.40 14.00
CA GLY A 513 23.73 -49.21 13.20
C GLY A 513 22.66 -48.35 13.87
N CYS A 514 22.52 -48.43 15.19
CA CYS A 514 21.49 -47.72 15.96
C CYS A 514 22.09 -46.56 16.76
N PRO A 515 22.13 -45.33 16.19
CA PRO A 515 22.75 -44.21 16.86
C PRO A 515 21.92 -43.78 18.08
N TYR A 516 22.59 -43.58 19.21
CA TYR A 516 22.07 -42.90 20.39
C TYR A 516 22.72 -41.53 20.49
N SER A 517 21.93 -40.49 20.82
CA SER A 517 22.44 -39.15 21.05
C SER A 517 21.81 -38.55 22.30
N GLU A 518 22.62 -37.90 23.12
CA GLU A 518 22.20 -37.23 24.35
C GLU A 518 22.98 -35.93 24.52
N THR A 519 22.33 -34.91 25.09
CA THR A 519 22.94 -33.60 25.34
C THR A 519 23.08 -33.33 26.83
N PHE A 520 24.28 -32.97 27.26
CA PHE A 520 24.63 -32.62 28.63
C PHE A 520 24.97 -31.13 28.71
N SER A 521 24.40 -30.43 29.67
CA SER A 521 24.73 -29.04 29.98
C SER A 521 25.64 -28.97 31.19
N ILE A 522 26.91 -28.62 30.98
CA ILE A 522 27.81 -28.28 32.07
C ILE A 522 27.47 -26.89 32.56
N THR A 523 27.25 -26.75 33.86
CA THR A 523 27.11 -25.46 34.55
C THR A 523 28.30 -25.23 35.48
N GLU A 524 28.54 -23.97 35.86
CA GLU A 524 29.51 -23.60 36.89
C GLU A 524 28.85 -22.65 37.92
N PRO A 525 29.37 -22.59 39.17
CA PRO A 525 28.96 -21.58 40.14
C PRO A 525 29.29 -20.16 39.66
N GLU A 526 28.56 -19.14 40.13
CA GLU A 526 28.91 -17.74 39.88
C GLU A 526 30.30 -17.40 40.46
N ASP A 527 30.97 -16.37 39.91
CA ASP A 527 32.31 -15.97 40.36
C ASP A 527 32.33 -15.57 41.84
N LEU A 528 33.32 -16.07 42.59
CA LEU A 528 33.45 -15.79 44.03
C LEU A 528 34.01 -14.38 44.20
N VAL A 529 33.19 -13.45 44.71
CA VAL A 529 33.55 -12.03 44.81
C VAL A 529 33.16 -11.43 46.16
N PHE A 530 33.82 -10.34 46.53
CA PHE A 530 33.35 -9.46 47.61
C PHE A 530 32.21 -8.61 47.07
N SER A 531 30.96 -8.91 47.45
CA SER A 531 29.81 -8.12 46.98
C SER A 531 29.66 -6.80 47.72
N ALA A 532 30.10 -6.76 48.98
CA ALA A 532 30.22 -5.53 49.73
C ALA A 532 31.41 -5.58 50.67
N ILE A 533 32.14 -4.46 50.72
CA ILE A 533 33.19 -4.21 51.70
C ILE A 533 32.77 -2.96 52.46
N ASN A 534 32.37 -3.13 53.72
CA ASN A 534 32.07 -2.01 54.61
C ASN A 534 33.23 -1.84 55.59
N PHE A 535 34.22 -1.07 55.16
CA PHE A 535 35.47 -0.88 55.87
C PHE A 535 35.86 0.60 55.90
N ASP A 536 36.14 1.11 57.10
CA ASP A 536 36.79 2.38 57.31
C ASP A 536 38.21 2.12 57.84
N PRO A 537 39.29 2.50 57.11
CA PRO A 537 40.66 2.35 57.60
C PRO A 537 40.92 3.12 58.89
N GLN A 538 40.11 4.16 59.17
CA GLN A 538 40.08 4.91 60.41
C GLN A 538 38.88 4.44 61.23
N THR A 539 38.77 3.16 61.56
CA THR A 539 37.65 2.67 62.40
C THR A 539 37.93 2.76 63.90
N ILE A 540 39.19 2.86 64.34
CA ILE A 540 39.56 2.88 65.77
C ILE A 540 39.23 4.23 66.40
N SER A 541 38.35 4.27 67.40
CA SER A 541 37.85 5.54 67.95
C SER A 541 38.98 6.43 68.50
N CYS A 542 39.87 5.87 69.33
CA CYS A 542 40.94 6.60 70.01
C CYS A 542 42.29 5.88 69.95
N PHE A 543 43.38 6.63 70.10
CA PHE A 543 44.71 6.04 70.22
C PHE A 543 44.75 4.99 71.35
N GLY A 544 45.18 3.76 71.04
CA GLY A 544 45.19 2.63 71.97
C GLY A 544 43.83 1.96 72.22
N ALA A 545 42.74 2.40 71.59
CA ALA A 545 41.48 1.67 71.55
C ALA A 545 41.60 0.46 70.60
N ASN A 546 40.84 -0.60 70.88
CA ASN A 546 40.75 -1.79 70.04
C ASN A 546 39.29 -2.03 69.70
N ASP A 547 38.64 -1.07 69.06
CA ASP A 547 37.22 -1.08 68.71
C ASP A 547 37.00 -0.97 67.19
N GLY A 548 38.04 -1.22 66.40
CA GLY A 548 37.92 -1.29 64.95
C GLY A 548 37.03 -2.43 64.50
N VAL A 549 36.37 -2.25 63.36
CA VAL A 549 35.52 -3.26 62.71
C VAL A 549 35.92 -3.49 61.26
N ILE A 550 35.78 -4.72 60.80
CA ILE A 550 35.81 -5.06 59.37
C ILE A 550 34.58 -5.90 59.10
N ALA A 551 33.71 -5.41 58.20
CA ALA A 551 32.55 -6.15 57.74
C ALA A 551 32.65 -6.41 56.24
N ILE A 552 32.48 -7.67 55.84
CA ILE A 552 32.58 -8.12 54.46
C ILE A 552 31.36 -8.97 54.11
N ASN A 553 30.95 -8.94 52.86
CA ASN A 553 29.91 -9.82 52.34
C ASN A 553 30.40 -10.49 51.06
N ILE A 554 30.19 -11.80 50.96
CA ILE A 554 30.66 -12.65 49.87
C ILE A 554 29.47 -13.11 49.03
N GLU A 555 29.59 -13.02 47.70
CA GLU A 555 28.64 -13.59 46.74
C GLU A 555 29.36 -14.50 45.74
N GLY A 556 28.60 -15.37 45.09
CA GLY A 556 29.12 -16.40 44.19
C GLY A 556 29.86 -17.55 44.89
N GLY A 557 30.51 -18.41 44.12
CA GLY A 557 31.10 -19.66 44.60
C GLY A 557 30.11 -20.62 45.28
N THR A 558 30.65 -21.59 46.02
CA THR A 558 29.89 -22.67 46.67
C THR A 558 29.98 -22.58 48.20
N LEU A 559 28.83 -22.45 48.86
CA LEU A 559 28.75 -22.43 50.33
C LEU A 559 29.12 -23.81 50.95
N PRO A 560 29.67 -23.86 52.17
CA PRO A 560 30.06 -22.73 53.03
C PRO A 560 31.44 -22.14 52.69
N TYR A 561 31.60 -20.83 52.89
CA TYR A 561 32.89 -20.15 52.73
C TYR A 561 33.82 -20.36 53.94
N VAL A 562 35.12 -20.42 53.68
CA VAL A 562 36.19 -20.48 54.67
C VAL A 562 36.92 -19.15 54.66
N TYR A 563 36.86 -18.44 55.78
CA TYR A 563 37.57 -17.19 56.00
C TYR A 563 38.86 -17.49 56.76
N ASN A 564 39.98 -17.00 56.26
CA ASN A 564 41.25 -17.03 56.95
C ASN A 564 41.82 -15.63 57.03
N TRP A 565 41.69 -15.02 58.20
CA TRP A 565 42.24 -13.72 58.48
C TRP A 565 43.67 -13.85 58.98
N THR A 566 44.56 -13.03 58.44
CA THR A 566 45.86 -12.74 59.06
C THR A 566 45.90 -11.30 59.54
N LYS A 567 46.62 -11.06 60.63
CA LYS A 567 46.99 -9.74 61.11
C LYS A 567 48.51 -9.63 61.03
N ASP A 568 49.02 -8.70 60.24
CA ASP A 568 50.44 -8.48 60.02
C ASP A 568 51.18 -9.78 59.61
N GLY A 569 50.52 -10.60 58.78
CA GLY A 569 51.04 -11.88 58.29
C GLY A 569 50.98 -13.05 59.28
N GLN A 570 50.36 -12.90 60.45
CA GLN A 570 50.10 -13.99 61.40
C GLN A 570 48.61 -14.34 61.43
N SER A 571 48.25 -15.63 61.55
CA SER A 571 46.85 -16.06 61.65
C SER A 571 46.11 -15.35 62.80
N PHE A 572 44.89 -14.88 62.51
CA PHE A 572 44.11 -14.03 63.40
C PHE A 572 42.71 -14.58 63.72
N SER A 573 41.87 -14.83 62.71
CA SER A 573 40.46 -15.23 62.88
C SER A 573 39.93 -16.04 61.71
N THR A 574 38.79 -16.70 61.90
CA THR A 574 38.04 -17.42 60.86
C THR A 574 36.56 -17.01 60.77
N ASN A 575 36.17 -15.95 61.48
CA ASN A 575 34.83 -15.37 61.34
C ASN A 575 34.75 -14.56 60.04
N GLU A 576 33.54 -14.41 59.49
CA GLU A 576 33.28 -13.54 58.34
C GLU A 576 33.57 -12.07 58.70
N ASP A 577 32.83 -11.54 59.66
CA ASP A 577 33.04 -10.18 60.19
C ASP A 577 33.95 -10.19 61.42
N LEU A 578 34.71 -9.11 61.58
CA LEU A 578 35.61 -8.89 62.70
C LEU A 578 35.24 -7.61 63.46
N SER A 579 35.27 -7.69 64.80
CA SER A 579 35.09 -6.55 65.71
C SER A 579 36.22 -6.53 66.75
N ASP A 580 36.28 -5.43 67.51
CA ASP A 580 37.24 -5.23 68.60
C ASP A 580 38.71 -5.25 68.15
N LEU A 581 38.97 -4.65 66.99
CA LEU A 581 40.28 -4.67 66.32
C LEU A 581 41.16 -3.49 66.71
N GLY A 582 42.43 -3.78 67.01
CA GLY A 582 43.50 -2.77 67.11
C GLY A 582 44.18 -2.48 65.76
N PRO A 583 45.14 -1.56 65.68
CA PRO A 583 45.81 -1.21 64.43
C PRO A 583 46.60 -2.40 63.86
N GLY A 584 46.78 -2.42 62.54
CA GLY A 584 47.49 -3.46 61.82
C GLY A 584 46.91 -3.72 60.44
N ASN A 585 47.62 -4.49 59.63
CA ASN A 585 47.14 -4.94 58.33
C ASN A 585 46.40 -6.27 58.48
N TYR A 586 45.09 -6.26 58.30
CA TYR A 586 44.24 -7.44 58.32
C TYR A 586 44.01 -7.90 56.89
N GLU A 587 44.40 -9.12 56.56
CA GLU A 587 44.19 -9.68 55.24
C GLU A 587 43.28 -10.90 55.37
N VAL A 588 42.14 -10.88 54.68
CA VAL A 588 41.27 -12.04 54.56
C VAL A 588 41.58 -12.77 53.28
N THR A 589 41.79 -14.06 53.42
CA THR A 589 41.73 -15.01 52.30
C THR A 589 40.39 -15.72 52.42
N VAL A 590 39.50 -15.53 51.46
CA VAL A 590 38.23 -16.24 51.39
C VAL A 590 38.33 -17.30 50.32
N THR A 591 37.92 -18.52 50.66
CA THR A 591 37.84 -19.63 49.72
C THR A 591 36.50 -20.30 49.92
N ASP A 592 35.88 -20.76 48.85
CA ASP A 592 34.61 -21.47 48.95
C ASP A 592 34.81 -22.95 49.36
N ALA A 593 33.71 -23.70 49.49
CA ALA A 593 33.71 -25.10 49.89
C ALA A 593 34.43 -26.05 48.92
N ASN A 594 34.55 -25.66 47.65
CA ASN A 594 35.20 -26.41 46.58
C ASN A 594 36.66 -25.96 46.36
N ASN A 595 37.20 -25.16 47.27
CA ASN A 595 38.52 -24.52 47.17
C ASN A 595 38.65 -23.52 46.00
N CYS A 596 37.55 -22.94 45.55
CA CYS A 596 37.51 -21.91 44.51
C CYS A 596 37.90 -20.55 45.09
N GLY A 597 38.61 -19.76 44.29
CA GLY A 597 39.43 -18.64 44.77
C GLY A 597 40.86 -19.11 45.08
N PRO A 598 41.56 -18.50 46.06
CA PRO A 598 41.04 -17.53 47.01
C PRO A 598 40.91 -16.14 46.42
N ILE A 599 39.87 -15.42 46.86
CA ILE A 599 39.88 -13.95 46.80
C ILE A 599 40.55 -13.41 48.05
N ILE A 600 41.40 -12.41 47.86
CA ILE A 600 42.21 -11.82 48.92
C ILE A 600 41.87 -10.34 48.99
N GLN A 601 41.59 -9.86 50.20
CA GLN A 601 41.43 -8.44 50.46
C GLN A 601 42.22 -8.05 51.70
N SER A 602 43.03 -7.00 51.56
CA SER A 602 43.79 -6.39 52.65
C SER A 602 43.09 -5.15 53.17
N PHE A 603 43.10 -4.99 54.48
CA PHE A 603 42.49 -3.92 55.25
C PHE A 603 43.53 -3.36 56.21
N LEU A 604 44.05 -2.18 55.90
CA LEU A 604 44.95 -1.47 56.81
C LEU A 604 44.11 -0.67 57.81
N ILE A 605 44.04 -1.14 59.06
CA ILE A 605 43.48 -0.36 60.15
C ILE A 605 44.58 0.50 60.73
N GLU A 606 44.39 1.82 60.60
CA GLU A 606 45.26 2.82 61.20
C GLU A 606 44.65 3.27 62.52
N GLU A 607 45.44 3.30 63.58
CA GLU A 607 45.03 4.00 64.80
C GLU A 607 45.22 5.51 64.62
N PRO A 608 44.30 6.34 65.15
CA PRO A 608 44.51 7.78 65.15
C PRO A 608 45.75 8.10 66.01
N PRO A 609 46.57 9.11 65.66
CA PRO A 609 47.71 9.49 66.49
C PRO A 609 47.24 9.88 67.91
N LEU A 610 48.11 9.79 68.93
CA LEU A 610 47.77 10.20 70.29
C LEU A 610 47.35 11.68 70.33
N LEU A 611 46.14 11.98 70.84
CA LEU A 611 45.71 13.35 71.11
C LEU A 611 46.53 13.91 72.27
N GLU A 612 47.35 14.92 71.98
CA GLU A 612 48.19 15.59 72.97
C GLU A 612 47.97 17.10 72.88
N VAL A 613 47.59 17.70 74.01
CA VAL A 613 47.50 19.13 74.20
C VAL A 613 48.78 19.59 74.89
N SER A 614 49.48 20.54 74.28
CA SER A 614 50.68 21.17 74.83
C SER A 614 50.53 22.69 74.87
N ILE A 615 51.26 23.36 75.77
CA ILE A 615 51.25 24.82 75.83
C ILE A 615 52.08 25.40 74.68
N GLY A 616 51.49 26.31 73.91
CA GLY A 616 52.19 27.09 72.89
C GLY A 616 52.85 28.32 73.50
N SER A 617 52.06 29.15 74.15
CA SER A 617 52.54 30.34 74.85
C SER A 617 51.62 30.73 76.00
N GLN A 618 52.19 31.40 77.00
CA GLN A 618 51.47 31.96 78.13
C GLN A 618 51.90 33.41 78.34
N THR A 619 50.92 34.31 78.38
CA THR A 619 51.10 35.70 78.77
C THR A 619 50.38 35.93 80.10
N ASN A 620 51.10 36.42 81.10
CA ASN A 620 50.50 36.81 82.37
C ASN A 620 49.93 38.23 82.27
N VAL A 621 48.93 38.52 83.10
CA VAL A 621 48.34 39.84 83.21
C VAL A 621 49.32 40.75 83.95
N PHE A 622 49.66 41.91 83.38
CA PHE A 622 50.61 42.82 84.03
C PHE A 622 49.93 43.82 84.95
N CYS A 623 48.75 44.34 84.57
CA CYS A 623 48.00 45.31 85.37
C CYS A 623 46.85 44.62 86.10
N TYR A 624 46.66 44.94 87.37
CA TYR A 624 45.60 44.33 88.16
C TYR A 624 44.23 44.57 87.51
N GLY A 625 43.43 43.52 87.37
CA GLY A 625 42.08 43.59 86.81
C GLY A 625 42.05 43.57 85.28
N ASP A 626 43.20 43.72 84.63
CA ASP A 626 43.26 43.60 83.18
C ASP A 626 43.00 42.15 82.76
N SER A 627 42.36 42.05 81.62
CA SER A 627 42.22 40.80 80.89
C SER A 627 43.23 40.81 79.76
N THR A 628 44.52 40.86 80.07
CA THR A 628 45.62 40.83 79.07
C THR A 628 46.34 39.50 79.03
N GLY A 629 45.92 38.55 79.87
CA GLY A 629 46.43 37.20 79.84
C GLY A 629 46.03 36.51 78.55
N ALA A 630 46.89 35.61 78.08
CA ALA A 630 46.59 34.79 76.91
C ALA A 630 47.26 33.42 77.06
N ILE A 631 46.55 32.40 76.60
CA ILE A 631 47.04 31.03 76.49
C ILE A 631 46.85 30.63 75.04
N THR A 632 47.96 30.31 74.38
CA THR A 632 47.90 29.54 73.14
C THR A 632 48.27 28.09 73.45
N ILE A 633 47.53 27.16 72.85
CA ILE A 633 47.80 25.72 72.96
C ILE A 633 48.11 25.17 71.58
N HIS A 634 48.93 24.13 71.54
CA HIS A 634 49.12 23.31 70.36
C HIS A 634 48.47 21.96 70.61
N VAL A 635 47.60 21.56 69.68
CA VAL A 635 46.98 20.24 69.66
C VAL A 635 47.57 19.48 68.49
N ILE A 636 48.16 18.32 68.79
CA ILE A 636 48.66 17.39 67.80
C ILE A 636 48.05 16.01 68.05
N GLY A 637 47.85 15.25 66.96
CA GLY A 637 47.21 13.94 67.01
C GLY A 637 45.73 13.98 67.42
N GLY A 638 45.13 12.81 67.62
CA GLY A 638 43.69 12.61 67.59
C GLY A 638 43.14 12.71 66.16
N ARG A 639 41.82 12.72 66.04
CA ARG A 639 41.13 12.94 64.76
C ARG A 639 40.78 14.40 64.52
N LEU A 640 41.03 14.86 63.30
CA LEU A 640 40.74 16.25 62.91
C LEU A 640 39.27 16.60 63.16
N GLY A 641 39.03 17.80 63.69
CA GLY A 641 37.72 18.26 64.17
C GLY A 641 37.68 18.45 65.68
N TYR A 642 38.75 18.99 66.27
CA TYR A 642 38.83 19.22 67.71
C TYR A 642 37.78 20.21 68.19
N THR A 643 37.16 19.89 69.31
CA THR A 643 36.36 20.81 70.12
C THR A 643 37.12 21.14 71.39
N TYR A 644 37.02 22.39 71.81
CA TYR A 644 37.69 22.88 72.99
C TYR A 644 36.62 23.20 74.03
N ALA A 645 36.85 22.80 75.26
CA ALA A 645 36.02 23.16 76.39
C ALA A 645 36.91 23.75 77.47
N TRP A 646 37.11 25.06 77.38
CA TRP A 646 37.78 25.82 78.43
C TRP A 646 36.82 26.06 79.59
N THR A 647 37.35 25.92 80.80
CA THR A 647 36.73 26.37 82.04
C THR A 647 37.75 27.20 82.82
N GLY A 648 37.30 28.30 83.42
CA GLY A 648 38.18 29.21 84.14
C GLY A 648 37.49 29.90 85.33
N PRO A 649 38.15 30.90 85.93
CA PRO A 649 37.59 31.72 86.99
C PRO A 649 36.32 32.45 86.52
N ASP A 650 35.49 32.89 87.47
CA ASP A 650 34.28 33.70 87.22
C ASP A 650 33.30 33.13 86.18
N GLY A 651 33.29 31.79 86.03
CA GLY A 651 32.43 31.10 85.07
C GLY A 651 32.90 31.20 83.62
N PHE A 652 34.16 31.61 83.38
CA PHE A 652 34.75 31.65 82.04
C PHE A 652 34.60 30.28 81.35
N VAL A 653 33.98 30.30 80.19
CA VAL A 653 33.90 29.16 79.28
C VAL A 653 34.24 29.63 77.87
N SER A 654 34.97 28.81 77.13
CA SER A 654 35.30 29.11 75.74
C SER A 654 35.44 27.83 74.94
N ALA A 655 35.06 27.91 73.67
CA ALA A 655 35.28 26.85 72.69
C ALA A 655 36.39 27.17 71.68
N ASN A 656 37.08 28.30 71.86
CA ASN A 656 38.21 28.66 71.00
C ASN A 656 39.46 27.85 71.38
N GLN A 657 40.28 27.48 70.40
CA GLN A 657 41.56 26.80 70.64
C GLN A 657 42.47 27.65 71.51
N ASN A 658 42.75 28.87 71.05
CA ASN A 658 43.55 29.84 71.79
C ASN A 658 42.60 30.80 72.48
N ILE A 659 42.93 31.12 73.73
CA ILE A 659 42.12 32.02 74.54
C ILE A 659 43.00 33.20 74.95
N ASP A 660 42.56 34.39 74.59
CA ASP A 660 43.13 35.65 75.00
C ASP A 660 42.12 36.39 75.87
N ASN A 661 42.48 37.61 76.25
CA ASN A 661 41.66 38.43 77.13
C ASN A 661 41.34 37.73 78.47
N LEU A 662 42.35 37.11 79.07
CA LEU A 662 42.20 36.34 80.30
C LEU A 662 42.56 37.18 81.52
N SER A 663 41.71 37.11 82.54
CA SER A 663 42.01 37.56 83.89
C SER A 663 42.94 36.56 84.59
N ALA A 664 43.52 36.96 85.73
CA ALA A 664 44.34 36.04 86.51
C ALA A 664 43.53 34.88 87.12
N GLY A 665 44.03 33.65 86.98
CA GLY A 665 43.47 32.45 87.58
C GLY A 665 43.78 31.17 86.79
N ASN A 666 43.18 30.05 87.20
CA ASN A 666 43.42 28.74 86.58
C ASN A 666 42.42 28.48 85.44
N TYR A 667 42.94 28.24 84.24
CA TYR A 667 42.17 27.85 83.07
C TYR A 667 42.45 26.38 82.74
N THR A 668 41.41 25.57 82.60
CA THR A 668 41.49 24.16 82.22
C THR A 668 40.80 23.96 80.88
N VAL A 669 41.51 23.41 79.90
CA VAL A 669 40.93 22.97 78.63
C VAL A 669 40.76 21.47 78.65
N VAL A 670 39.58 21.02 78.25
CA VAL A 670 39.37 19.67 77.75
C VAL A 670 39.29 19.76 76.23
N VAL A 671 40.24 19.14 75.54
CA VAL A 671 40.20 19.03 74.09
C VAL A 671 39.60 17.68 73.74
N THR A 672 38.55 17.70 72.93
CA THR A 672 37.90 16.49 72.43
C THR A 672 38.11 16.43 70.93
N ASP A 673 38.68 15.34 70.41
CA ASP A 673 38.74 15.14 68.98
C ASP A 673 37.36 14.74 68.39
N SER A 674 37.28 14.61 67.06
CA SER A 674 36.00 14.28 66.40
C SER A 674 35.49 12.87 66.69
N SER A 675 36.31 12.00 67.27
CA SER A 675 35.93 10.64 67.69
C SER A 675 35.61 10.52 69.18
N GLY A 676 35.67 11.64 69.92
CA GLY A 676 35.33 11.68 71.35
C GLY A 676 36.51 11.42 72.29
N CYS A 677 37.74 11.38 71.79
CA CYS A 677 38.94 11.19 72.60
C CYS A 677 39.30 12.49 73.31
N LEU A 678 39.68 12.39 74.58
CA LEU A 678 39.88 13.55 75.46
C LEU A 678 41.32 13.66 75.93
N ASP A 679 41.86 14.87 75.91
CA ASP A 679 43.03 15.25 76.69
C ASP A 679 42.76 16.56 77.45
N THR A 680 43.41 16.73 78.62
CA THR A 680 43.11 17.84 79.54
C THR A 680 44.39 18.53 80.00
N MET A 681 44.38 19.86 79.94
CA MET A 681 45.48 20.70 80.44
C MET A 681 44.96 21.83 81.32
N THR A 682 45.67 22.12 82.42
CA THR A 682 45.42 23.30 83.28
C THR A 682 46.62 24.25 83.27
N ILE A 683 46.35 25.55 83.10
CA ILE A 683 47.34 26.64 83.07
C ILE A 683 46.91 27.73 84.06
N ASN A 684 47.87 28.32 84.80
CA ASN A 684 47.60 29.39 85.78
C ASN A 684 48.12 30.75 85.29
N ILE A 685 47.24 31.73 85.09
CA ILE A 685 47.56 33.12 84.75
C ILE A 685 47.67 33.95 86.04
N ILE A 686 48.73 34.74 86.19
CA ILE A 686 48.97 35.60 87.37
C ILE A 686 48.88 37.10 87.04
N GLN A 687 48.65 37.96 88.04
CA GLN A 687 48.66 39.44 87.92
C GLN A 687 49.34 40.16 89.11
N ASN A 688 49.70 41.44 88.93
CA ASN A 688 50.20 42.34 89.99
C ASN A 688 49.04 42.89 90.86
N ASP A 689 49.33 43.51 92.01
CA ASP A 689 48.34 44.11 92.94
C ASP A 689 47.76 45.47 92.45
N ALA A 690 46.50 45.77 92.78
CA ALA A 690 45.76 46.98 92.35
C ALA A 690 46.32 48.30 92.90
N ILE A 691 46.39 49.35 92.07
CA ILE A 691 46.72 50.71 92.51
C ILE A 691 45.50 51.34 93.22
N THR A 692 45.69 52.03 94.34
CA THR A 692 44.62 52.74 95.09
C THR A 692 45.10 54.09 95.63
N ILE A 693 44.20 55.09 95.71
CA ILE A 693 44.47 56.44 96.27
C ILE A 693 43.41 56.92 97.28
N ASP A 694 43.72 57.99 98.01
CA ASP A 694 42.87 58.65 99.03
C ASP A 694 42.77 60.19 98.77
N VAL A 695 41.57 60.82 98.73
CA VAL A 695 41.31 62.22 98.22
C VAL A 695 40.15 63.07 98.87
N THR A 696 40.06 64.41 98.64
CA THR A 696 39.01 65.40 99.17
C THR A 696 38.58 66.58 98.22
N THR A 697 37.30 67.14 98.20
CA THR A 697 36.69 68.15 97.21
C THR A 697 35.69 69.32 97.65
N THR A 698 35.22 70.23 96.72
CA THR A 698 34.17 71.36 96.83
C THR A 698 33.25 71.64 95.56
N ASP A 699 32.05 72.33 95.58
CA ASP A 699 30.98 72.47 94.48
C ASP A 699 30.84 73.86 93.69
N ILE A 700 29.95 74.00 92.65
CA ILE A 700 29.76 75.17 91.69
C ILE A 700 28.34 75.83 91.64
N GLU A 701 28.22 77.15 91.34
CA GLU A 701 27.00 77.98 91.55
C GLU A 701 26.01 78.27 90.37
N CYS A 702 26.44 78.47 89.10
CA CYS A 702 25.55 78.79 87.94
C CYS A 702 26.12 78.18 86.66
N TYR A 703 25.26 77.74 85.71
CA TYR A 703 25.72 77.06 84.49
C TYR A 703 26.74 77.94 83.74
N GLY A 704 27.99 77.47 83.69
CA GLY A 704 29.12 78.17 83.06
C GLY A 704 30.14 78.86 83.99
N ASN A 705 30.09 78.66 85.31
CA ASN A 705 31.08 79.20 86.29
C ASN A 705 32.16 78.17 86.69
N ASN A 706 33.32 78.61 87.21
CA ASN A 706 34.49 77.74 87.48
C ASN A 706 35.22 78.01 88.83
N ASP A 707 34.79 77.44 89.96
CA ASP A 707 35.31 77.78 91.30
C ASP A 707 35.52 76.62 92.33
N ALA A 708 35.65 75.35 91.91
CA ALA A 708 35.83 74.16 92.78
C ALA A 708 37.30 73.70 93.07
N SER A 709 37.57 72.60 93.82
CA SER A 709 38.94 72.09 94.18
C SER A 709 39.07 70.57 94.57
N ILE A 710 40.28 69.95 94.50
CA ILE A 710 40.62 68.50 94.79
C ILE A 710 42.05 68.27 95.39
N THR A 711 42.30 67.26 96.28
CA THR A 711 43.63 66.89 96.89
C THR A 711 43.88 65.36 97.09
N ILE A 712 45.11 64.82 96.91
CA ILE A 712 45.56 63.40 97.10
C ILE A 712 46.45 63.19 98.35
N ASN A 713 46.14 62.17 99.17
CA ASN A 713 46.79 61.89 100.47
C ASN A 713 47.81 60.71 100.45
N ASN A 714 47.57 59.60 99.73
CA ASN A 714 48.47 58.42 99.66
C ASN A 714 48.23 57.55 98.39
N ILE A 715 49.20 56.70 98.00
CA ILE A 715 49.13 55.71 96.89
C ILE A 715 49.62 54.31 97.37
N LEU A 716 48.85 53.24 97.15
CA LEU A 716 49.19 51.83 97.50
C LEU A 716 48.99 50.86 96.32
N GLY A 717 49.71 49.73 96.28
CA GLY A 717 49.68 48.73 95.20
C GLY A 717 50.42 49.14 93.92
N GLY A 718 50.34 48.37 92.83
CA GLY A 718 51.16 48.58 91.61
C GLY A 718 52.68 48.46 91.81
N VAL A 719 53.46 48.74 90.76
CA VAL A 719 54.93 48.64 90.76
C VAL A 719 55.59 50.04 90.80
N PRO A 720 56.17 50.50 91.92
CA PRO A 720 56.77 51.84 92.00
C PRO A 720 58.02 52.01 91.11
N PRO A 721 58.38 53.23 90.66
CA PRO A 721 57.82 54.55 91.01
C PRO A 721 56.49 54.92 90.31
N PHE A 722 55.71 55.82 90.92
CA PHE A 722 54.43 56.33 90.38
C PHE A 722 54.55 57.71 89.76
N ALA A 723 53.93 57.91 88.61
CA ALA A 723 53.68 59.21 88.00
C ALA A 723 52.21 59.62 88.22
N ILE A 724 52.00 60.84 88.74
CA ILE A 724 50.66 61.44 88.90
C ILE A 724 50.43 62.39 87.74
N ALA A 725 49.38 62.14 86.98
CA ALA A 725 48.91 63.03 85.93
C ALA A 725 47.45 63.39 86.20
N TRP A 726 47.12 64.68 86.15
CA TRP A 726 45.74 65.15 86.23
C TRP A 726 45.19 65.39 84.83
N SER A 727 43.91 65.15 84.64
CA SER A 727 43.22 65.42 83.38
C SER A 727 43.32 66.89 82.94
N ASN A 728 43.45 67.82 83.89
CA ASN A 728 43.63 69.26 83.63
C ASN A 728 45.10 69.69 83.52
N PHE A 729 46.06 68.77 83.39
CA PHE A 729 47.52 69.01 83.39
C PHE A 729 48.06 69.66 84.67
N GLY A 730 47.30 69.55 85.76
CA GLY A 730 47.76 69.83 87.10
C GLY A 730 49.05 69.09 87.44
N THR A 731 49.89 69.69 88.28
CA THR A 731 51.11 69.06 88.79
C THR A 731 51.06 68.92 90.31
N GLY A 732 51.65 67.85 90.82
CA GLY A 732 51.61 67.53 92.26
C GLY A 732 50.23 67.02 92.72
N PRO A 733 50.01 66.84 94.03
CA PRO A 733 48.81 66.17 94.54
C PRO A 733 47.59 67.08 94.82
N VAL A 734 47.55 68.37 94.43
CA VAL A 734 46.45 69.33 94.79
C VAL A 734 46.04 70.20 93.58
N GLN A 735 44.74 70.51 93.42
CA GLN A 735 44.13 71.35 92.36
C GLN A 735 43.00 72.29 92.87
N THR A 736 42.87 73.52 92.34
CA THR A 736 41.86 74.56 92.68
C THR A 736 41.37 75.35 91.45
N ASP A 737 40.32 76.17 91.59
CA ASP A 737 39.68 76.98 90.53
C ASP A 737 39.08 76.13 89.39
N LEU A 738 38.40 75.08 89.82
CA LEU A 738 37.95 74.01 88.95
C LEU A 738 36.58 74.33 88.38
N SER A 739 36.49 74.29 87.05
CA SER A 739 35.21 74.19 86.33
C SER A 739 34.53 72.88 86.68
N PRO A 740 33.21 72.77 86.46
CA PRO A 740 32.56 71.50 86.64
C PRO A 740 33.07 70.57 85.56
N GLY A 741 33.12 69.31 85.94
CA GLY A 741 33.85 68.33 85.20
C GLY A 741 34.43 67.30 86.12
N THR A 742 34.82 66.21 85.46
CA THR A 742 35.48 65.11 86.14
C THR A 742 36.98 65.33 86.04
N TYR A 743 37.60 65.39 87.20
CA TYR A 743 39.05 65.44 87.32
C TYR A 743 39.56 64.03 87.51
N THR A 744 40.29 63.57 86.52
CA THR A 744 40.85 62.23 86.52
C THR A 744 42.28 62.32 86.99
N ILE A 745 42.55 61.62 88.09
CA ILE A 745 43.88 61.43 88.61
C ILE A 745 44.37 60.11 88.05
N THR A 746 45.35 60.16 87.16
CA THR A 746 46.00 58.96 86.63
C THR A 746 47.29 58.73 87.40
N ILE A 747 47.34 57.57 88.04
CA ILE A 747 48.54 57.05 88.68
C ILE A 747 49.11 55.99 87.77
N THR A 748 50.22 56.28 87.11
CA THR A 748 50.94 55.31 86.29
C THR A 748 52.11 54.76 87.07
N ASP A 749 52.16 53.44 87.19
CA ASP A 749 53.28 52.74 87.80
C ASP A 749 54.44 52.51 86.80
N ALA A 750 55.51 51.87 87.25
CA ALA A 750 56.74 51.67 86.49
C ALA A 750 56.63 50.65 85.34
N VAL A 751 55.58 49.84 85.31
CA VAL A 751 55.29 48.89 84.22
C VAL A 751 54.21 49.42 83.26
N ASN A 752 53.90 50.72 83.38
CA ASN A 752 52.87 51.44 82.63
C ASN A 752 51.43 51.01 82.96
N CYS A 753 51.20 50.39 84.11
CA CYS A 753 49.85 50.19 84.60
C CYS A 753 49.33 51.50 85.17
N SER A 754 48.30 52.02 84.54
CA SER A 754 47.67 53.27 84.93
C SER A 754 46.32 53.01 85.55
N GLU A 755 46.14 53.44 86.80
CA GLU A 755 44.82 53.48 87.41
C GLU A 755 44.35 54.92 87.48
N SER A 756 43.14 55.15 87.02
CA SER A 756 42.54 56.46 86.94
C SER A 756 41.41 56.58 87.96
N PHE A 757 41.51 57.59 88.81
CA PHE A 757 40.52 57.90 89.82
C PHE A 757 39.80 59.16 89.40
N SER A 758 38.51 59.02 89.14
CA SER A 758 37.66 60.12 88.71
C SER A 758 37.00 60.76 89.90
N ILE A 759 37.22 62.06 90.03
CA ILE A 759 36.62 62.89 91.06
C ILE A 759 35.76 63.94 90.37
N ILE A 760 34.45 63.88 90.61
CA ILE A 760 33.47 64.70 89.90
C ILE A 760 33.22 65.98 90.69
N ILE A 761 33.30 67.11 89.98
CA ILE A 761 32.74 68.38 90.38
C ILE A 761 31.52 68.61 89.48
N GLU A 762 30.32 68.72 90.05
CA GLU A 762 29.06 68.83 89.27
C GLU A 762 28.81 70.26 88.76
N GLU A 763 28.31 70.40 87.52
CA GLU A 763 27.88 71.68 86.92
C GLU A 763 26.51 72.07 87.47
N ALA A 764 26.24 73.37 87.55
CA ALA A 764 24.90 73.84 87.88
C ALA A 764 23.95 73.61 86.68
N PRO A 765 22.68 73.19 86.84
CA PRO A 765 21.84 72.69 85.72
C PRO A 765 21.61 73.66 84.54
N LEU A 766 21.61 73.12 83.32
CA LEU A 766 21.47 73.81 82.01
C LEU A 766 20.00 74.11 81.63
N PHE A 767 19.71 75.14 80.82
CA PHE A 767 18.38 75.40 80.23
C PHE A 767 18.46 75.73 78.73
N LEU A 768 18.01 74.83 77.86
CA LEU A 768 18.11 74.93 76.38
C LEU A 768 16.88 74.35 75.66
N ILE A 769 16.76 74.62 74.35
CA ILE A 769 15.81 73.95 73.44
C ILE A 769 16.61 73.24 72.34
N ASN A 770 16.21 72.02 71.98
CA ASN A 770 16.83 71.23 70.91
C ASN A 770 15.76 70.81 69.87
N PRO A 771 15.60 71.60 68.80
CA PRO A 771 14.57 71.36 67.80
C PRO A 771 15.00 70.30 66.78
N GLU A 772 14.13 69.35 66.44
CA GLU A 772 14.35 68.36 65.39
C GLU A 772 13.61 68.75 64.12
N VAL A 773 14.31 68.90 62.97
CA VAL A 773 13.71 69.28 61.68
C VAL A 773 14.01 68.25 60.60
N THR A 774 12.99 67.59 60.06
CA THR A 774 13.15 66.61 58.96
C THR A 774 12.79 67.23 57.61
N GLN A 775 13.68 67.09 56.61
CA GLN A 775 13.39 67.41 55.20
C GLN A 775 12.76 66.18 54.53
N MET A 776 12.10 66.36 53.38
CA MET A 776 11.46 65.24 52.70
C MET A 776 12.46 64.28 52.05
N SER A 777 12.21 62.99 52.15
CA SER A 777 13.20 61.92 51.88
C SER A 777 13.39 61.61 50.38
N CYS A 778 12.35 61.81 49.57
CA CYS A 778 12.29 61.58 48.14
C CYS A 778 11.22 62.51 47.56
N SER A 779 11.09 62.61 46.23
CA SER A 779 10.04 63.45 45.62
C SER A 779 8.63 63.02 46.03
N GLY A 780 7.79 63.97 46.48
CA GLY A 780 6.34 63.79 46.70
C GLY A 780 5.87 63.61 48.15
N GLU A 781 6.76 63.42 49.11
CA GLU A 781 6.41 63.22 50.52
C GLU A 781 6.25 64.57 51.27
N ASN A 782 5.20 64.71 52.10
CA ASN A 782 5.00 65.87 53.01
C ASN A 782 5.24 65.45 54.46
N ASP A 783 6.28 64.64 54.66
CA ASP A 783 6.68 64.00 55.93
C ASP A 783 7.67 64.86 56.73
N ALA A 784 7.83 66.13 56.37
CA ALA A 784 8.66 67.05 57.13
C ALA A 784 8.00 67.40 58.47
N SER A 785 8.82 67.59 59.51
CA SER A 785 8.37 67.86 60.88
C SER A 785 9.35 68.78 61.61
N ILE A 786 8.86 69.47 62.65
CA ILE A 786 9.62 70.28 63.60
C ILE A 786 9.17 69.95 65.03
N VAL A 787 10.03 69.41 65.89
CA VAL A 787 9.70 69.11 67.31
C VAL A 787 10.66 69.83 68.24
N LEU A 788 10.16 70.63 69.18
CA LEU A 788 10.93 71.37 70.18
C LEU A 788 11.04 70.57 71.46
N ASN A 789 12.25 70.12 71.77
CA ASN A 789 12.52 69.42 73.02
C ASN A 789 13.22 70.37 74.00
N PHE A 790 12.63 70.59 75.18
CA PHE A 790 13.26 71.37 76.24
C PHE A 790 14.17 70.49 77.08
N GLU A 791 15.34 71.00 77.40
CA GLU A 791 16.28 70.32 78.26
C GLU A 791 16.66 71.26 79.41
N GLY A 792 16.18 70.90 80.60
CA GLY A 792 16.29 71.69 81.82
C GLY A 792 15.38 72.93 81.86
N GLY A 793 15.73 73.90 82.72
CA GLY A 793 14.87 75.02 83.07
C GLY A 793 13.93 74.73 84.23
N MET A 794 13.60 75.75 85.00
CA MET A 794 12.80 75.62 86.22
C MET A 794 11.38 76.13 85.97
N GLU A 795 10.34 75.34 86.26
CA GLU A 795 8.94 75.72 85.99
C GLU A 795 8.50 77.04 86.68
N PRO A 796 7.58 77.83 86.08
CA PRO A 796 6.80 77.54 84.85
C PRO A 796 7.44 78.01 83.52
N ILE A 797 7.31 77.20 82.45
CA ILE A 797 7.85 77.45 81.09
C ILE A 797 6.73 77.89 80.11
N THR A 798 6.98 78.86 79.21
CA THR A 798 6.01 79.34 78.18
C THR A 798 6.58 79.34 76.76
N VAL A 799 5.79 78.93 75.75
CA VAL A 799 6.20 78.68 74.33
C VAL A 799 5.20 79.31 73.34
N VAL A 800 5.65 80.01 72.31
CA VAL A 800 4.76 80.67 71.30
C VAL A 800 5.39 80.63 69.89
N TRP A 801 4.66 80.13 68.89
CA TRP A 801 5.04 80.13 67.46
C TRP A 801 4.47 81.33 66.68
N ASP A 802 5.07 81.66 65.54
CA ASP A 802 4.71 82.81 64.71
C ASP A 802 3.49 82.59 63.81
N ASP A 803 3.26 81.36 63.32
CA ASP A 803 2.16 81.01 62.43
C ASP A 803 0.94 80.36 63.12
N ASP A 804 1.13 79.80 64.31
CA ASP A 804 0.06 79.27 65.18
C ASP A 804 0.46 79.33 66.67
N ASP A 805 -0.07 80.32 67.40
CA ASP A 805 0.26 80.56 68.81
C ASP A 805 -0.27 79.49 69.78
N THR A 806 -1.05 78.52 69.29
CA THR A 806 -1.60 77.41 70.07
C THR A 806 -0.87 76.08 69.86
N ALA A 807 0.10 76.00 68.93
CA ALA A 807 0.71 74.76 68.46
C ALA A 807 1.59 74.01 69.50
N GLY A 808 1.97 74.65 70.61
CA GLY A 808 2.75 73.99 71.67
C GLY A 808 4.17 73.66 71.23
N VAL A 809 4.65 72.43 71.46
CA VAL A 809 6.07 72.06 71.25
C VAL A 809 6.31 71.21 69.99
N GLU A 810 5.30 70.74 69.27
CA GLU A 810 5.47 69.86 68.10
C GLU A 810 4.72 70.34 66.86
N ARG A 811 5.31 70.12 65.68
CA ARG A 811 4.80 70.47 64.35
C ARG A 811 5.06 69.32 63.38
N ASN A 812 4.03 68.76 62.75
CA ASN A 812 4.14 67.60 61.84
C ASN A 812 3.35 67.81 60.54
N ASN A 813 3.66 67.03 59.51
CA ASN A 813 3.06 67.09 58.17
C ASN A 813 3.30 68.42 57.45
N LEU A 814 4.54 68.90 57.53
CA LEU A 814 4.91 70.19 56.99
C LEU A 814 5.16 70.06 55.49
N ALA A 815 4.46 70.88 54.72
CA ALA A 815 4.79 71.10 53.32
C ALA A 815 6.01 72.05 53.24
N PRO A 816 6.66 72.17 52.06
CA PRO A 816 7.73 73.13 51.86
C PRO A 816 7.33 74.57 52.28
N GLY A 817 8.05 75.17 53.24
CA GLY A 817 7.64 76.40 53.96
C GLY A 817 8.64 76.86 55.04
N THR A 818 8.33 77.90 55.85
CA THR A 818 9.19 78.42 56.97
C THR A 818 8.36 78.77 58.23
N TYR A 819 8.89 78.50 59.44
CA TYR A 819 8.18 78.53 60.76
C TYR A 819 9.09 79.02 61.94
N SER A 820 8.63 79.84 62.91
CA SER A 820 9.45 80.47 64.00
C SER A 820 8.85 80.43 65.44
N VAL A 821 9.66 80.41 66.53
CA VAL A 821 9.23 80.22 67.96
C VAL A 821 9.98 81.03 69.05
N THR A 822 9.38 81.26 70.25
CA THR A 822 9.98 81.90 71.46
C THR A 822 9.64 81.18 72.79
N ILE A 823 10.61 81.00 73.73
CA ILE A 823 10.53 80.22 75.02
C ILE A 823 11.17 80.92 76.27
N THR A 824 10.62 80.73 77.50
CA THR A 824 11.11 81.36 78.79
C THR A 824 10.89 80.47 80.06
N ASP A 825 11.79 80.45 81.07
CA ASP A 825 11.66 79.73 82.39
C ASP A 825 11.65 80.60 83.69
N GLY A 826 11.63 79.94 84.88
CA GLY A 826 11.41 80.52 86.23
C GLY A 826 12.64 81.05 86.99
N THR A 827 13.85 80.86 86.46
CA THR A 827 15.05 81.68 86.75
C THR A 827 15.24 82.67 85.59
N PRO A 828 15.92 83.83 85.70
CA PRO A 828 15.79 84.92 84.71
C PRO A 828 16.46 84.69 83.32
N CYS A 829 16.27 83.53 82.67
CA CYS A 829 16.88 83.07 81.42
C CYS A 829 15.83 82.87 80.28
N VAL A 830 16.11 83.19 78.99
CA VAL A 830 15.14 83.26 77.84
C VAL A 830 15.74 82.74 76.49
N ILE A 831 14.94 82.15 75.55
CA ILE A 831 15.35 81.53 74.24
C ILE A 831 14.38 81.88 73.03
N GLN A 832 14.86 82.05 71.76
CA GLN A 832 14.07 82.30 70.51
C GLN A 832 14.67 81.66 69.21
N ASP A 833 13.90 81.15 68.21
CA ASP A 833 14.39 80.41 67.00
C ASP A 833 13.46 80.32 65.72
N SER A 834 13.92 79.80 64.54
CA SER A 834 13.14 79.58 63.26
C SER A 834 13.66 78.49 62.25
N PHE A 835 12.81 77.88 61.39
CA PHE A 835 13.06 76.66 60.55
C PHE A 835 12.42 76.64 59.12
N THR A 836 12.98 75.93 58.11
CA THR A 836 12.52 75.88 56.68
C THR A 836 12.50 74.47 56.03
N ILE A 837 11.54 74.14 55.14
CA ILE A 837 11.33 72.82 54.44
C ILE A 837 11.36 72.94 52.87
N ILE A 838 11.99 72.01 52.11
CA ILE A 838 12.19 72.02 50.60
C ILE A 838 11.90 70.67 49.85
N ASN A 839 11.76 70.65 48.49
CA ASN A 839 11.38 69.46 47.64
C ASN A 839 12.48 68.88 46.70
N ILE A 840 12.50 67.55 46.44
CA ILE A 840 13.51 66.72 45.70
C ILE A 840 12.88 66.00 44.46
N ALA A 841 13.62 65.60 43.40
CA ALA A 841 13.11 64.88 42.19
C ALA A 841 13.64 63.42 42.05
N PRO A 842 12.86 62.41 41.58
CA PRO A 842 13.19 60.97 41.68
C PRO A 842 13.96 60.38 40.49
N LEU A 843 14.81 59.35 40.68
CA LEU A 843 15.52 58.59 39.63
C LEU A 843 14.59 57.69 38.82
N GLN A 844 14.72 57.73 37.50
CA GLN A 844 13.94 56.91 36.59
C GLN A 844 14.82 56.45 35.40
N LEU A 845 14.79 55.14 35.15
CA LEU A 845 15.23 54.56 33.88
C LEU A 845 14.02 54.33 33.01
N SER A 846 14.14 54.73 31.76
CA SER A 846 13.23 54.29 30.71
C SER A 846 14.07 53.86 29.53
N THR A 847 13.58 52.88 28.79
CA THR A 847 14.21 52.45 27.55
C THR A 847 13.21 52.45 26.43
N ASN A 848 13.73 52.51 25.22
CA ASN A 848 13.02 52.06 24.04
C ASN A 848 13.76 50.84 23.50
N VAL A 849 13.22 49.65 23.77
CA VAL A 849 13.72 48.38 23.27
C VAL A 849 13.08 48.12 21.92
N ILE A 850 13.92 47.97 20.91
CA ILE A 850 13.55 47.52 19.58
C ILE A 850 13.97 46.06 19.50
N ASN A 851 12.98 45.16 19.41
CA ASN A 851 13.23 43.74 19.21
C ASN A 851 13.76 43.47 17.79
N ALA A 852 14.49 42.37 17.62
CA ALA A 852 15.08 41.97 16.34
C ALA A 852 14.02 41.32 15.41
N PHE A 853 12.89 42.02 15.22
CA PHE A 853 11.70 41.53 14.52
C PHE A 853 11.71 41.79 13.01
N ASP A 854 12.80 42.33 12.46
CA ASP A 854 12.95 42.41 11.02
C ASP A 854 13.10 41.01 10.43
N CYS A 855 12.28 40.71 9.40
CA CYS A 855 12.23 39.40 8.75
C CYS A 855 13.58 39.08 8.09
N ASP A 856 14.29 40.09 7.59
CA ASP A 856 15.48 39.92 6.75
C ASP A 856 16.80 40.15 7.51
N ASP A 857 16.77 40.73 8.72
CA ASP A 857 17.95 41.05 9.52
C ASP A 857 17.88 40.51 10.96
N ALA A 858 18.80 39.60 11.29
CA ALA A 858 18.89 38.95 12.61
C ALA A 858 19.42 39.84 13.74
N ASN A 859 20.05 40.95 13.39
CA ASN A 859 20.65 41.88 14.35
C ASN A 859 19.87 43.19 14.43
N SER A 860 18.65 43.28 13.90
CA SER A 860 17.88 44.52 13.84
C SER A 860 17.42 45.06 15.22
N GLY A 861 17.85 44.43 16.31
CA GLY A 861 17.51 44.84 17.67
C GLY A 861 18.33 46.05 18.15
N ALA A 862 17.75 46.83 19.06
CA ALA A 862 18.41 47.97 19.69
C ALA A 862 17.82 48.25 21.08
N ILE A 863 18.60 48.84 21.98
CA ILE A 863 18.11 49.36 23.25
C ILE A 863 18.58 50.81 23.38
N ASN A 864 17.66 51.76 23.37
CA ASN A 864 17.94 53.16 23.67
C ASN A 864 17.60 53.43 25.14
N LEU A 865 18.57 53.84 25.96
CA LEU A 865 18.42 54.07 27.39
C LEU A 865 18.30 55.57 27.68
N LEU A 866 17.33 55.94 28.53
CA LEU A 866 17.11 57.31 28.96
C LEU A 866 17.06 57.37 30.50
N ILE A 867 17.96 58.17 31.07
CA ILE A 867 18.12 58.36 32.52
C ILE A 867 17.56 59.74 32.93
N ALA A 868 16.62 59.80 33.88
CA ALA A 868 16.00 61.04 34.35
C ALA A 868 15.92 61.13 35.89
N GLY A 869 16.06 62.35 36.43
CA GLY A 869 16.02 62.65 37.87
C GLY A 869 17.21 62.09 38.66
N GLY A 870 17.12 62.09 39.99
CA GLY A 870 18.28 61.79 40.84
C GLY A 870 19.38 62.85 40.81
N THR A 871 20.54 62.50 41.35
CA THR A 871 21.69 63.40 41.51
C THR A 871 22.86 62.93 40.60
N PRO A 872 23.16 63.59 39.45
CA PRO A 872 24.25 63.17 38.54
C PRO A 872 25.67 63.37 39.13
N PRO A 873 26.74 62.73 38.61
CA PRO A 873 26.86 61.95 37.36
C PRO A 873 26.37 60.50 37.45
N PHE A 874 25.99 59.91 36.32
CA PHE A 874 25.51 58.53 36.20
C PHE A 874 26.60 57.60 35.65
N ASN A 875 26.65 56.37 36.16
CA ASN A 875 27.54 55.31 35.67
C ASN A 875 26.70 54.18 35.05
N VAL A 876 26.97 53.78 33.80
CA VAL A 876 26.18 52.80 33.03
C VAL A 876 27.06 51.63 32.61
N VAL A 877 26.63 50.40 32.90
CA VAL A 877 27.34 49.16 32.51
C VAL A 877 26.34 48.12 32.03
N TRP A 878 26.50 47.66 30.79
CA TRP A 878 25.70 46.58 30.20
C TRP A 878 26.35 45.21 30.35
N SER A 879 25.52 44.17 30.44
CA SER A 879 25.92 42.76 30.50
C SER A 879 26.79 42.26 29.34
N ASN A 880 26.64 42.81 28.12
CA ASN A 880 27.48 42.47 26.96
C ASN A 880 28.85 43.19 26.97
N GLY A 881 29.15 43.95 28.03
CA GLY A 881 30.40 44.70 28.20
C GLY A 881 30.39 46.10 27.60
N ALA A 882 29.27 46.54 27.02
CA ALA A 882 29.14 47.93 26.56
C ALA A 882 29.01 48.89 27.75
N VAL A 883 29.64 50.06 27.62
CA VAL A 883 29.61 51.15 28.62
C VAL A 883 28.99 52.43 28.04
N THR A 884 28.39 52.30 26.86
CA THR A 884 27.59 53.35 26.23
C THR A 884 26.18 53.31 26.78
N GLU A 885 25.50 54.46 26.82
CA GLU A 885 24.10 54.55 27.24
C GLU A 885 23.21 53.65 26.36
N ASP A 886 23.35 53.72 25.03
CA ASP A 886 22.56 52.96 24.05
C ASP A 886 23.29 51.73 23.46
N LEU A 887 22.50 50.75 23.00
CA LEU A 887 22.90 49.58 22.21
C LEU A 887 22.17 49.56 20.84
N VAL A 888 22.85 49.20 19.75
CA VAL A 888 22.30 49.06 18.39
C VAL A 888 22.91 47.85 17.67
N ASP A 889 22.23 47.33 16.65
CA ASP A 889 22.64 46.17 15.84
C ASP A 889 22.90 44.90 16.66
N ILE A 890 22.05 44.64 17.65
CA ILE A 890 22.23 43.55 18.62
C ILE A 890 21.34 42.33 18.33
N PRO A 891 21.88 41.10 18.46
CA PRO A 891 21.10 39.87 18.30
C PRO A 891 20.17 39.62 19.49
N PRO A 892 19.19 38.72 19.36
CA PRO A 892 18.30 38.37 20.45
C PRO A 892 19.07 37.80 21.66
N ASN A 893 18.93 38.45 22.81
CA ASN A 893 19.54 38.08 24.09
C ASN A 893 18.98 38.93 25.24
N SER A 894 19.28 38.53 26.47
CA SER A 894 19.00 39.32 27.67
C SER A 894 20.10 40.36 27.90
N TYR A 895 19.74 41.64 28.02
CA TYR A 895 20.66 42.73 28.28
C TYR A 895 20.30 43.45 29.59
N THR A 896 21.08 43.21 30.64
CA THR A 896 20.99 43.97 31.91
C THR A 896 21.87 45.22 31.90
N VAL A 897 21.41 46.28 32.57
CA VAL A 897 22.13 47.52 32.84
C VAL A 897 21.99 47.93 34.31
N ILE A 898 23.07 48.41 34.90
CA ILE A 898 23.03 49.07 36.22
C ILE A 898 23.34 50.55 36.03
N VAL A 899 22.48 51.43 36.59
CA VAL A 899 22.66 52.88 36.63
C VAL A 899 22.63 53.39 38.07
N THR A 900 23.72 53.99 38.50
CA THR A 900 23.86 54.53 39.87
C THR A 900 23.99 56.05 39.84
N ASP A 901 23.23 56.74 40.71
CA ASP A 901 23.37 58.18 40.96
C ASP A 901 24.35 58.50 42.10
N ALA A 902 24.67 59.79 42.27
CA ALA A 902 25.69 60.26 43.20
C ALA A 902 25.33 60.12 44.69
N ASN A 903 24.05 59.97 45.06
CA ASN A 903 23.61 59.77 46.44
C ASN A 903 23.50 58.27 46.79
N GLY A 904 23.98 57.39 45.90
CA GLY A 904 23.91 55.94 46.07
C GLY A 904 22.53 55.37 45.78
N CYS A 905 21.65 56.16 45.16
CA CYS A 905 20.38 55.66 44.70
C CYS A 905 20.64 54.93 43.38
N GLU A 906 20.51 53.61 43.42
CA GLU A 906 20.71 52.72 42.28
C GLU A 906 19.39 52.36 41.65
N ILE A 907 19.44 52.17 40.35
CA ILE A 907 18.35 51.60 39.59
C ILE A 907 18.95 50.65 38.56
N GLU A 908 18.54 49.39 38.65
CA GLU A 908 18.88 48.35 37.69
C GLU A 908 17.73 48.21 36.70
N GLY A 909 18.07 47.95 35.46
CA GLY A 909 17.12 47.60 34.42
C GLY A 909 17.59 46.36 33.66
N SER A 910 16.65 45.52 33.26
CA SER A 910 16.90 44.37 32.39
C SER A 910 15.91 44.40 31.27
N TRP A 911 16.40 44.21 30.05
CA TRP A 911 15.55 44.14 28.86
C TRP A 911 15.99 42.99 27.98
N GLU A 912 15.02 42.17 27.60
CA GLU A 912 15.18 41.13 26.59
C GLU A 912 15.05 41.78 25.21
N VAL A 913 15.95 41.43 24.31
CA VAL A 913 15.74 41.61 22.87
C VAL A 913 15.31 40.26 22.35
N ASP A 914 14.05 40.17 21.94
CA ASP A 914 13.48 38.93 21.44
C ASP A 914 13.58 38.84 19.92
N ARG A 915 13.67 37.61 19.41
CA ARG A 915 13.44 37.30 18.00
C ARG A 915 12.59 36.04 17.91
N PHE A 916 11.60 36.06 17.03
CA PHE A 916 10.78 34.90 16.74
C PHE A 916 11.54 33.89 15.85
N GLU A 917 11.22 32.60 15.96
CA GLU A 917 11.76 31.59 15.02
C GLU A 917 11.33 31.94 13.58
N PRO A 918 12.15 31.72 12.53
CA PRO A 918 11.77 32.06 11.16
C PRO A 918 10.47 31.39 10.71
N LEU A 919 9.60 32.12 9.99
CA LEU A 919 8.34 31.57 9.47
C LEU A 919 8.63 30.49 8.41
N ALA A 920 8.28 29.26 8.72
CA ALA A 920 8.34 28.11 7.84
C ALA A 920 6.91 27.62 7.54
N VAL A 921 6.65 27.32 6.26
CA VAL A 921 5.33 26.93 5.77
C VAL A 921 5.45 25.62 5.01
N GLY A 922 4.58 24.69 5.36
CA GLY A 922 4.35 23.45 4.64
C GLY A 922 2.86 23.21 4.46
N VAL A 923 2.55 22.18 3.69
CA VAL A 923 1.19 21.70 3.49
C VAL A 923 1.20 20.19 3.69
N ASP A 924 0.40 19.72 4.64
CA ASP A 924 0.14 18.30 4.81
C ASP A 924 -1.07 17.92 3.97
N THR A 925 -0.91 16.92 3.10
CA THR A 925 -2.01 16.36 2.31
C THR A 925 -2.67 15.23 3.07
N GLN A 926 -3.95 15.40 3.38
CA GLN A 926 -4.82 14.35 3.86
C GLN A 926 -5.73 13.94 2.71
N SER A 927 -5.60 12.70 2.25
CA SER A 927 -6.49 12.13 1.25
C SER A 927 -7.46 11.20 1.95
N GLU A 928 -8.74 11.55 1.93
CA GLU A 928 -9.82 10.70 2.39
C GLU A 928 -10.51 10.12 1.15
N PRO A 929 -10.27 8.83 0.83
CA PRO A 929 -10.99 8.18 -0.25
C PRO A 929 -12.42 7.87 0.23
N ASP A 930 -13.41 8.57 -0.32
CA ASP A 930 -14.80 8.14 -0.21
C ASP A 930 -15.06 7.13 -1.32
N CYS A 931 -14.74 5.87 -1.04
CA CYS A 931 -14.96 4.80 -2.01
C CYS A 931 -16.46 4.60 -2.32
N GLU A 932 -17.40 5.06 -1.50
CA GLU A 932 -18.83 4.92 -1.78
C GLU A 932 -19.34 6.04 -2.71
N ALA A 933 -18.84 7.26 -2.54
CA ALA A 933 -19.17 8.41 -3.39
C ALA A 933 -18.28 8.56 -4.65
N GLN A 934 -17.27 7.70 -4.83
CA GLN A 934 -16.31 7.72 -5.96
C GLN A 934 -15.53 9.03 -6.11
N ILE A 935 -15.25 9.68 -5.00
CA ILE A 935 -14.53 10.95 -4.97
C ILE A 935 -13.38 10.85 -3.99
N ILE A 936 -12.26 11.45 -4.36
CA ILE A 936 -11.11 11.59 -3.48
C ILE A 936 -11.15 13.03 -2.96
N HIS A 937 -11.49 13.19 -1.69
CA HIS A 937 -11.38 14.48 -1.04
C HIS A 937 -9.95 14.66 -0.56
N GLN A 938 -9.21 15.53 -1.24
CA GLN A 938 -7.92 16.00 -0.75
C GLN A 938 -8.17 17.24 0.10
N THR A 939 -7.94 17.08 1.40
CA THR A 939 -7.84 18.21 2.33
C THR A 939 -6.37 18.49 2.55
N PHE A 940 -5.98 19.71 2.22
CA PHE A 940 -4.65 20.20 2.43
C PHE A 940 -4.69 21.08 3.68
N VAL A 941 -3.83 20.79 4.64
CA VAL A 941 -3.78 21.53 5.92
C VAL A 941 -2.50 22.35 5.92
N ALA A 942 -2.62 23.66 6.05
CA ALA A 942 -1.46 24.52 6.23
C ALA A 942 -0.79 24.20 7.56
N VAL A 943 0.51 23.97 7.50
CA VAL A 943 1.36 23.82 8.67
C VAL A 943 2.30 25.02 8.66
N ALA A 944 2.04 25.99 9.54
CA ALA A 944 2.95 27.09 9.81
C ALA A 944 3.68 26.83 11.14
N SER A 945 5.00 26.90 11.10
CA SER A 945 5.87 26.80 12.28
C SER A 945 6.87 27.95 12.28
N GLY A 946 7.23 28.44 13.46
CA GLY A 946 7.91 29.73 13.59
C GLY A 946 6.99 30.91 13.23
N GLY A 947 7.52 32.13 13.19
CA GLY A 947 6.76 33.38 13.01
C GLY A 947 5.93 33.78 14.23
N VAL A 948 5.24 34.93 14.15
CA VAL A 948 4.40 35.44 15.26
C VAL A 948 2.91 35.27 14.97
N PRO A 949 2.17 34.40 15.70
CA PRO A 949 0.74 34.21 15.50
C PRO A 949 -0.09 35.45 15.93
N PRO A 950 -1.30 35.68 15.38
CA PRO A 950 -2.02 34.81 14.46
C PRO A 950 -1.41 34.81 13.05
N PHE A 951 -1.26 33.61 12.47
CA PHE A 951 -0.92 33.45 11.06
C PHE A 951 -2.15 33.73 10.21
N GLN A 952 -1.95 34.34 9.05
CA GLN A 952 -3.00 34.58 8.09
C GLN A 952 -2.72 33.71 6.86
N TYR A 953 -3.58 32.73 6.62
CA TYR A 953 -3.45 31.80 5.51
C TYR A 953 -4.26 32.30 4.32
N ASN A 954 -3.62 32.43 3.17
CA ASN A 954 -4.22 32.84 1.92
C ASN A 954 -3.91 31.82 0.84
N TRP A 955 -4.94 31.16 0.32
CA TRP A 955 -4.83 30.15 -0.72
C TRP A 955 -5.21 30.77 -2.06
N SER A 956 -4.44 30.49 -3.10
CA SER A 956 -4.72 31.02 -4.45
C SER A 956 -5.98 30.43 -5.10
N SER A 957 -6.48 29.29 -4.61
CA SER A 957 -7.64 28.55 -5.15
C SER A 957 -8.17 27.52 -4.13
N GLY A 958 -9.30 26.89 -4.44
CA GLY A 958 -9.98 25.91 -3.56
C GLY A 958 -10.99 26.55 -2.59
N THR A 959 -11.76 25.71 -1.90
CA THR A 959 -12.66 26.14 -0.82
C THR A 959 -11.90 26.08 0.50
N VAL A 960 -11.68 27.24 1.11
CA VAL A 960 -11.00 27.37 2.40
C VAL A 960 -11.95 27.08 3.55
N SER A 961 -11.46 26.37 4.56
CA SER A 961 -12.21 25.97 5.74
C SER A 961 -11.31 26.08 6.99
N GLY A 962 -11.89 25.90 8.18
CA GLY A 962 -11.24 26.20 9.45
C GLY A 962 -11.55 27.61 9.98
N LEU A 963 -11.16 27.89 11.23
CA LEU A 963 -11.48 29.16 11.90
C LEU A 963 -10.65 30.34 11.36
N ASN A 964 -9.58 30.06 10.64
CA ASN A 964 -8.56 30.98 10.17
C ASN A 964 -8.08 30.65 8.74
N ASN A 965 -8.89 29.92 7.95
CA ASN A 965 -8.53 29.42 6.61
C ASN A 965 -7.33 28.46 6.59
N GLU A 966 -7.06 27.75 7.69
CA GLU A 966 -5.93 26.84 7.85
C GLU A 966 -6.04 25.56 7.02
N SER A 967 -7.22 25.23 6.49
CA SER A 967 -7.41 24.13 5.57
C SER A 967 -8.02 24.61 4.26
N MET A 968 -7.69 23.92 3.18
CA MET A 968 -8.39 24.08 1.92
C MET A 968 -8.65 22.72 1.29
N THR A 969 -9.84 22.63 0.71
CA THR A 969 -10.35 21.46 0.00
C THR A 969 -10.64 21.89 -1.43
N THR A 970 -10.21 21.09 -2.39
CA THR A 970 -10.47 21.35 -3.80
C THR A 970 -10.69 20.03 -4.53
N ASP A 971 -11.61 20.05 -5.48
CA ASP A 971 -11.93 18.99 -6.43
C ASP A 971 -11.39 19.28 -7.83
N GLU A 972 -10.73 20.42 -8.02
CA GLU A 972 -10.18 20.89 -9.28
C GLU A 972 -8.64 20.78 -9.30
N ASN A 973 -8.10 20.26 -10.40
CA ASN A 973 -6.65 20.15 -10.64
C ASN A 973 -6.04 21.52 -10.98
N GLY A 974 -4.83 21.81 -10.46
CA GLY A 974 -4.13 23.05 -10.77
C GLY A 974 -3.05 23.46 -9.78
N LEU A 975 -2.33 24.54 -10.09
CA LEU A 975 -1.33 25.13 -9.19
C LEU A 975 -2.01 25.87 -8.04
N VAL A 976 -1.69 25.49 -6.82
CA VAL A 976 -2.11 26.16 -5.59
C VAL A 976 -0.90 26.79 -4.93
N ILE A 977 -1.03 28.06 -4.55
CA ILE A 977 -0.05 28.82 -3.79
C ILE A 977 -0.67 29.12 -2.43
N LEU A 978 -0.04 28.60 -1.38
CA LEU A 978 -0.28 29.02 -0.01
C LEU A 978 0.64 30.19 0.30
N GLU A 979 0.07 31.35 0.58
CA GLU A 979 0.77 32.45 1.22
C GLU A 979 0.40 32.45 2.70
N VAL A 980 1.41 32.38 3.57
CA VAL A 980 1.21 32.59 5.01
C VAL A 980 1.93 33.85 5.39
N THR A 981 1.18 34.75 6.02
CA THR A 981 1.69 36.00 6.56
C THR A 981 1.49 35.96 8.06
N ASP A 982 2.55 36.17 8.82
CA ASP A 982 2.43 36.27 10.26
C ASP A 982 1.89 37.66 10.68
N SER A 983 1.63 37.84 11.96
CA SER A 983 1.07 39.10 12.47
C SER A 983 2.01 40.31 12.37
N LEU A 984 3.29 40.10 12.04
CA LEU A 984 4.28 41.16 11.82
C LEU A 984 4.45 41.50 10.33
N GLY A 985 3.76 40.80 9.43
CA GLY A 985 3.81 41.03 8.00
C GLY A 985 4.96 40.30 7.29
N CYS A 986 5.65 39.38 7.98
CA CYS A 986 6.59 38.47 7.32
C CYS A 986 5.77 37.44 6.54
N SER A 987 5.94 37.41 5.21
CA SER A 987 5.24 36.47 4.35
C SER A 987 6.20 35.50 3.68
N THR A 988 5.74 34.25 3.55
CA THR A 988 6.41 33.23 2.76
C THR A 988 5.35 32.46 1.97
N ASN A 989 5.75 31.96 0.81
CA ASN A 989 4.85 31.19 -0.04
C ASN A 989 5.33 29.73 -0.16
N PHE A 990 4.35 28.84 -0.27
CA PHE A 990 4.55 27.44 -0.56
C PHE A 990 3.65 27.08 -1.75
N SER A 991 4.24 26.59 -2.83
CA SER A 991 3.51 26.26 -4.07
C SER A 991 3.56 24.77 -4.36
N PHE A 992 2.42 24.20 -4.73
CA PHE A 992 2.27 22.79 -5.08
C PHE A 992 1.15 22.62 -6.12
N ASN A 993 1.22 21.56 -6.93
CA ASN A 993 0.14 21.20 -7.84
C ASN A 993 -0.81 20.24 -7.13
N VAL A 994 -2.11 20.49 -7.30
CA VAL A 994 -3.16 19.53 -6.93
C VAL A 994 -3.46 18.65 -8.13
N GLU A 995 -3.29 17.33 -7.93
CA GLU A 995 -3.67 16.28 -8.87
C GLU A 995 -4.60 15.31 -8.13
N THR A 996 -5.88 15.34 -8.48
CA THR A 996 -6.91 14.43 -7.99
C THR A 996 -7.05 13.25 -8.96
N PRO A 997 -6.75 12.01 -8.52
CA PRO A 997 -7.00 10.83 -9.34
C PRO A 997 -8.50 10.60 -9.53
N VAL A 998 -8.91 10.20 -10.74
CA VAL A 998 -10.33 9.94 -11.05
C VAL A 998 -10.66 8.50 -10.67
N ILE A 999 -11.53 8.31 -9.68
CA ILE A 999 -12.11 6.97 -9.40
C ILE A 999 -13.24 6.74 -10.39
N GLY A 1000 -13.06 5.80 -11.30
CA GLY A 1000 -14.14 5.36 -12.18
C GLY A 1000 -14.86 4.12 -11.66
N GLN A 1001 -15.67 3.52 -12.52
CA GLN A 1001 -16.33 2.24 -12.24
C GLN A 1001 -15.64 1.13 -13.04
N PRO A 1002 -15.55 -0.09 -12.48
CA PRO A 1002 -15.22 -1.27 -13.25
C PRO A 1002 -16.34 -1.49 -14.27
N ASP A 1003 -15.96 -1.60 -15.53
CA ASP A 1003 -16.88 -1.92 -16.59
C ASP A 1003 -16.22 -2.90 -17.56
N SER A 1004 -17.06 -3.70 -18.18
CA SER A 1004 -16.64 -4.77 -19.04
C SER A 1004 -17.62 -4.94 -20.18
N GLU A 1005 -17.10 -4.96 -21.39
CA GLU A 1005 -17.86 -5.42 -22.56
C GLU A 1005 -17.53 -6.88 -22.83
N ILE A 1006 -18.57 -7.68 -23.04
CA ILE A 1006 -18.45 -9.10 -23.35
C ILE A 1006 -19.07 -9.33 -24.71
N THR A 1007 -18.27 -9.89 -25.61
CA THR A 1007 -18.74 -10.25 -26.94
C THR A 1007 -18.46 -11.71 -27.23
N ALA A 1008 -19.46 -12.37 -27.81
CA ALA A 1008 -19.41 -13.76 -28.24
C ALA A 1008 -20.33 -13.91 -29.46
N PHE A 1009 -20.05 -14.89 -30.32
CA PHE A 1009 -20.83 -15.07 -31.55
C PHE A 1009 -22.27 -15.51 -31.25
N GLY A 1010 -22.44 -16.45 -30.31
CA GLY A 1010 -23.74 -16.95 -29.88
C GLY A 1010 -24.61 -15.88 -29.24
N TYR A 1011 -24.01 -14.99 -28.45
CA TYR A 1011 -24.73 -13.91 -27.79
C TYR A 1011 -25.17 -12.84 -28.78
N SER A 1012 -24.29 -12.44 -29.71
CA SER A 1012 -24.60 -11.40 -30.71
C SER A 1012 -25.72 -11.80 -31.67
N ASN A 1013 -25.79 -13.07 -32.05
CA ASN A 1013 -26.76 -13.56 -33.05
C ASN A 1013 -28.02 -14.18 -32.43
N TYR A 1014 -27.90 -14.82 -31.27
CA TYR A 1014 -29.00 -15.61 -30.67
C TYR A 1014 -29.33 -15.21 -29.23
N GLY A 1015 -28.63 -14.22 -28.66
CA GLY A 1015 -28.85 -13.74 -27.29
C GLY A 1015 -28.46 -14.74 -26.19
N VAL A 1016 -27.68 -15.78 -26.52
CA VAL A 1016 -27.26 -16.83 -25.58
C VAL A 1016 -25.75 -17.02 -25.60
N PHE A 1017 -25.11 -17.06 -24.43
CA PHE A 1017 -23.72 -17.52 -24.32
C PHE A 1017 -23.69 -19.04 -24.32
N ALA A 1018 -22.83 -19.65 -25.12
CA ALA A 1018 -22.81 -21.10 -25.33
C ALA A 1018 -21.46 -21.73 -24.96
N ILE A 1019 -21.50 -23.03 -24.67
CA ILE A 1019 -20.28 -23.85 -24.65
C ILE A 1019 -19.59 -23.79 -26.02
N GLN A 1020 -18.25 -23.91 -26.02
CA GLN A 1020 -17.41 -23.88 -27.23
C GLN A 1020 -17.50 -22.61 -28.08
N ASP A 1021 -18.12 -21.53 -27.57
CA ASP A 1021 -18.12 -20.20 -28.17
C ASP A 1021 -17.02 -19.35 -27.51
N PRO A 1022 -15.96 -18.92 -28.23
CA PRO A 1022 -14.93 -18.05 -27.67
C PRO A 1022 -15.51 -16.71 -27.24
N ILE A 1023 -15.34 -16.36 -25.96
CA ILE A 1023 -15.88 -15.14 -25.37
C ILE A 1023 -14.73 -14.14 -25.16
N GLN A 1024 -14.83 -12.96 -25.78
CA GLN A 1024 -13.90 -11.85 -25.55
C GLN A 1024 -14.38 -11.01 -24.37
N PHE A 1025 -13.50 -10.80 -23.40
CA PHE A 1025 -13.70 -9.88 -22.28
C PHE A 1025 -12.86 -8.64 -22.54
N THR A 1026 -13.49 -7.48 -22.63
CA THR A 1026 -12.83 -6.20 -22.86
C THR A 1026 -12.99 -5.36 -21.60
N ASN A 1027 -11.88 -4.93 -21.00
CA ASN A 1027 -11.90 -3.97 -19.90
C ASN A 1027 -12.26 -2.59 -20.46
N THR A 1028 -13.39 -2.05 -20.01
CA THR A 1028 -13.83 -0.69 -20.32
C THR A 1028 -13.91 0.18 -19.06
N ALA A 1029 -13.26 -0.26 -17.97
CA ALA A 1029 -13.21 0.49 -16.72
C ALA A 1029 -12.72 1.92 -16.94
N THR A 1030 -13.41 2.85 -16.30
CA THR A 1030 -13.13 4.28 -16.39
C THR A 1030 -12.22 4.73 -15.24
N GLY A 1031 -11.62 5.91 -15.36
CA GLY A 1031 -10.77 6.51 -14.33
C GLY A 1031 -9.33 5.97 -14.28
N ASP A 1032 -8.58 6.43 -13.29
CA ASP A 1032 -7.15 6.18 -13.14
C ASP A 1032 -6.91 4.91 -12.30
N TYR A 1033 -7.18 3.73 -12.85
CA TYR A 1033 -6.99 2.45 -12.15
C TYR A 1033 -5.52 1.95 -12.18
N VAL A 1034 -5.12 1.17 -11.18
CA VAL A 1034 -3.76 0.64 -11.03
C VAL A 1034 -3.60 -0.81 -11.48
N SER A 1035 -4.66 -1.63 -11.41
CA SER A 1035 -4.62 -3.03 -11.85
C SER A 1035 -6.01 -3.61 -12.10
N VAL A 1036 -6.07 -4.63 -12.98
CA VAL A 1036 -7.28 -5.41 -13.30
C VAL A 1036 -7.00 -6.90 -13.06
N LEU A 1037 -7.98 -7.61 -12.50
CA LEU A 1037 -7.94 -9.06 -12.31
C LEU A 1037 -9.28 -9.66 -12.74
N TRP A 1038 -9.23 -10.66 -13.62
CA TRP A 1038 -10.38 -11.46 -14.04
C TRP A 1038 -10.36 -12.82 -13.34
N ASP A 1039 -11.48 -13.18 -12.73
CA ASP A 1039 -11.81 -14.52 -12.26
C ASP A 1039 -12.96 -15.05 -13.13
N PHE A 1040 -12.75 -16.13 -13.89
CA PHE A 1040 -13.76 -16.68 -14.80
C PHE A 1040 -14.76 -17.62 -14.09
N GLY A 1041 -14.63 -17.84 -12.77
CA GLY A 1041 -15.61 -18.59 -11.98
C GLY A 1041 -15.49 -20.12 -12.04
N GLU A 1042 -14.50 -20.66 -12.77
CA GLU A 1042 -14.16 -22.10 -12.81
C GLU A 1042 -12.77 -22.41 -12.25
N GLY A 1043 -12.16 -21.45 -11.55
CA GLY A 1043 -10.81 -21.56 -10.97
C GLY A 1043 -9.68 -21.09 -11.89
N SER A 1044 -10.01 -20.57 -13.07
CA SER A 1044 -9.09 -19.89 -13.99
C SER A 1044 -9.12 -18.37 -13.77
N PHE A 1045 -7.94 -17.74 -13.81
CA PHE A 1045 -7.75 -16.31 -13.58
C PHE A 1045 -6.91 -15.69 -14.71
N SER A 1046 -7.11 -14.40 -14.96
CA SER A 1046 -6.24 -13.62 -15.85
C SER A 1046 -5.95 -12.24 -15.28
N ALA A 1047 -4.70 -11.81 -15.33
CA ALA A 1047 -4.28 -10.44 -15.05
C ALA A 1047 -4.10 -9.60 -16.34
N GLU A 1048 -4.44 -10.17 -17.50
CA GLU A 1048 -4.44 -9.43 -18.76
C GLU A 1048 -5.62 -8.46 -18.82
N GLU A 1049 -5.41 -7.31 -19.44
CA GLU A 1049 -6.44 -6.26 -19.54
C GLU A 1049 -7.67 -6.73 -20.33
N ASN A 1050 -7.48 -7.46 -21.45
CA ASN A 1050 -8.54 -7.89 -22.37
C ASN A 1050 -8.44 -9.38 -22.77
N PRO A 1051 -8.75 -10.33 -21.86
CA PRO A 1051 -8.57 -11.76 -22.12
C PRO A 1051 -9.69 -12.39 -22.98
N ILE A 1052 -9.37 -13.51 -23.65
CA ILE A 1052 -10.34 -14.40 -24.33
C ILE A 1052 -10.47 -15.69 -23.52
N HIS A 1053 -11.69 -16.16 -23.30
CA HIS A 1053 -11.95 -17.40 -22.55
C HIS A 1053 -13.06 -18.26 -23.18
N THR A 1054 -12.93 -19.58 -23.15
CA THR A 1054 -13.89 -20.53 -23.77
C THR A 1054 -14.35 -21.56 -22.74
N TYR A 1055 -15.67 -21.66 -22.51
CA TYR A 1055 -16.25 -22.60 -21.55
C TYR A 1055 -16.60 -23.93 -22.23
N LEU A 1056 -16.23 -25.05 -21.59
CA LEU A 1056 -16.48 -26.41 -22.12
C LEU A 1056 -17.71 -27.09 -21.50
N GLN A 1057 -18.25 -26.54 -20.40
CA GLN A 1057 -19.40 -27.10 -19.71
C GLN A 1057 -20.50 -26.06 -19.52
N ALA A 1058 -21.76 -26.48 -19.69
CA ALA A 1058 -22.89 -25.61 -19.44
C ALA A 1058 -23.06 -25.40 -17.92
N GLY A 1059 -23.29 -24.17 -17.51
CA GLY A 1059 -23.32 -23.77 -16.10
C GLY A 1059 -23.46 -22.27 -15.93
N ASN A 1060 -23.68 -21.85 -14.68
CA ASN A 1060 -23.65 -20.44 -14.31
C ASN A 1060 -22.26 -20.13 -13.78
N TYR A 1061 -21.52 -19.29 -14.49
CA TYR A 1061 -20.20 -18.83 -14.08
C TYR A 1061 -20.30 -17.39 -13.63
N VAL A 1062 -19.76 -17.10 -12.46
CA VAL A 1062 -19.69 -15.74 -11.93
C VAL A 1062 -18.34 -15.19 -12.33
N VAL A 1063 -18.32 -14.46 -13.44
CA VAL A 1063 -17.10 -13.78 -13.87
C VAL A 1063 -16.96 -12.52 -13.03
N THR A 1064 -15.86 -12.41 -12.29
CA THR A 1064 -15.58 -11.25 -11.45
C THR A 1064 -14.41 -10.49 -12.07
N GLN A 1065 -14.67 -9.26 -12.51
CA GLN A 1065 -13.63 -8.31 -12.86
C GLN A 1065 -13.39 -7.43 -11.63
N THR A 1066 -12.19 -7.51 -11.05
CA THR A 1066 -11.76 -6.65 -9.94
C THR A 1066 -10.82 -5.59 -10.47
N VAL A 1067 -11.23 -4.33 -10.38
CA VAL A 1067 -10.41 -3.16 -10.73
C VAL A 1067 -10.00 -2.47 -9.44
N THR A 1068 -8.69 -2.30 -9.26
CA THR A 1068 -8.12 -1.61 -8.10
C THR A 1068 -7.73 -0.20 -8.50
N TYR A 1069 -8.18 0.79 -7.73
CA TYR A 1069 -7.89 2.22 -7.89
C TYR A 1069 -6.91 2.70 -6.81
N PRO A 1070 -6.29 3.88 -6.98
CA PRO A 1070 -5.40 4.49 -5.99
C PRO A 1070 -6.04 4.55 -4.59
N PHE A 1071 -5.19 4.49 -3.55
CA PHE A 1071 -5.60 4.51 -2.13
C PHE A 1071 -6.46 3.31 -1.68
N GLY A 1072 -6.49 2.23 -2.46
CA GLY A 1072 -7.04 0.93 -2.05
C GLY A 1072 -8.54 0.76 -2.30
N CYS A 1073 -9.20 1.70 -2.98
CA CYS A 1073 -10.56 1.48 -3.45
C CYS A 1073 -10.53 0.39 -4.53
N SER A 1074 -11.03 -0.80 -4.21
CA SER A 1074 -11.22 -1.88 -5.17
C SER A 1074 -12.71 -2.06 -5.43
N TYR A 1075 -13.10 -2.04 -6.68
CA TYR A 1075 -14.47 -2.33 -7.09
C TYR A 1075 -14.45 -3.56 -7.97
N SER A 1076 -15.37 -4.47 -7.66
CA SER A 1076 -15.61 -5.64 -8.48
C SER A 1076 -16.92 -5.44 -9.22
N THR A 1077 -16.91 -5.62 -10.54
CA THR A 1077 -18.15 -5.92 -11.24
C THR A 1077 -18.23 -7.42 -11.45
N ILE A 1078 -19.44 -7.96 -11.25
CA ILE A 1078 -19.72 -9.36 -11.50
C ILE A 1078 -20.63 -9.44 -12.72
N VAL A 1079 -20.24 -10.28 -13.67
CA VAL A 1079 -21.12 -10.68 -14.75
C VAL A 1079 -21.40 -12.16 -14.56
N THR A 1080 -22.66 -12.50 -14.33
CA THR A 1080 -23.08 -13.89 -14.33
C THR A 1080 -23.31 -14.32 -15.76
N LEU A 1081 -22.39 -15.14 -16.29
CA LEU A 1081 -22.57 -15.76 -17.58
C LEU A 1081 -23.29 -17.09 -17.38
N THR A 1082 -24.51 -17.17 -17.89
CA THR A 1082 -25.21 -18.44 -18.04
C THR A 1082 -24.75 -19.06 -19.35
N ILE A 1083 -23.78 -19.97 -19.25
CA ILE A 1083 -23.28 -20.71 -20.40
C ILE A 1083 -24.26 -21.86 -20.62
N GLU A 1084 -25.05 -21.74 -21.68
CA GLU A 1084 -26.00 -22.76 -22.06
C GLU A 1084 -25.40 -23.70 -23.11
N LYS A 1085 -26.19 -24.67 -23.54
CA LYS A 1085 -25.88 -25.43 -24.75
C LYS A 1085 -26.02 -24.56 -26.01
N GLY A 1086 -26.23 -23.25 -25.93
CA GLY A 1086 -26.41 -22.37 -27.10
C GLY A 1086 -27.66 -22.63 -27.93
N TYR A 1087 -28.63 -23.40 -27.41
CA TYR A 1087 -29.93 -23.61 -28.02
C TYR A 1087 -31.03 -23.82 -26.99
N LYS A 1088 -32.25 -23.44 -27.35
CA LYS A 1088 -33.46 -23.78 -26.58
C LYS A 1088 -34.48 -24.39 -27.51
N LEU A 1089 -35.13 -25.46 -27.06
CA LEU A 1089 -36.14 -26.17 -27.83
C LEU A 1089 -37.30 -26.58 -26.93
N ILE A 1090 -38.44 -25.92 -27.14
CA ILE A 1090 -39.70 -26.25 -26.49
C ILE A 1090 -40.62 -26.85 -27.53
N MET A 1091 -41.03 -28.08 -27.27
CA MET A 1091 -42.10 -28.73 -27.99
C MET A 1091 -43.37 -28.60 -27.14
N PRO A 1092 -44.50 -28.13 -27.69
CA PRO A 1092 -45.75 -28.15 -26.98
C PRO A 1092 -46.07 -29.59 -26.57
N ASN A 1093 -46.79 -29.76 -25.46
CA ASN A 1093 -47.34 -31.05 -25.06
C ASN A 1093 -48.85 -31.12 -25.32
N ALA A 1094 -49.46 -29.99 -25.68
CA ALA A 1094 -50.81 -29.88 -26.20
C ALA A 1094 -50.97 -28.57 -26.98
N PHE A 1095 -51.99 -28.48 -27.83
CA PHE A 1095 -52.36 -27.26 -28.54
C PHE A 1095 -53.85 -27.27 -28.91
N THR A 1096 -54.41 -26.10 -29.21
CA THR A 1096 -55.85 -25.89 -29.41
C THR A 1096 -56.07 -24.87 -30.53
N PRO A 1097 -56.40 -25.31 -31.76
CA PRO A 1097 -56.62 -24.43 -32.89
C PRO A 1097 -58.04 -23.86 -32.87
N ASN A 1098 -58.24 -22.82 -32.06
CA ASN A 1098 -59.50 -22.10 -31.94
C ASN A 1098 -59.45 -20.70 -32.58
N GLU A 1099 -58.35 -20.37 -33.26
CA GLU A 1099 -58.08 -19.09 -33.94
C GLU A 1099 -58.07 -17.89 -32.98
N ASP A 1100 -57.77 -18.12 -31.70
CA ASP A 1100 -57.60 -17.04 -30.73
C ASP A 1100 -56.20 -16.41 -30.78
N GLY A 1101 -55.31 -16.93 -31.63
CA GLY A 1101 -53.94 -16.50 -31.81
C GLY A 1101 -52.94 -17.17 -30.86
N LEU A 1102 -53.37 -18.08 -29.98
CA LEU A 1102 -52.54 -18.76 -28.99
C LEU A 1102 -52.60 -20.28 -29.15
N ASN A 1103 -51.45 -20.89 -29.45
CA ASN A 1103 -51.30 -22.34 -29.64
C ASN A 1103 -52.25 -22.90 -30.71
N ASP A 1104 -52.49 -22.12 -31.78
CA ASP A 1104 -53.23 -22.56 -32.96
C ASP A 1104 -52.45 -23.57 -33.81
N PHE A 1105 -51.14 -23.68 -33.58
CA PHE A 1105 -50.26 -24.59 -34.28
C PHE A 1105 -49.37 -25.35 -33.29
N PHE A 1106 -49.17 -26.64 -33.54
CA PHE A 1106 -48.21 -27.49 -32.87
C PHE A 1106 -46.87 -27.44 -33.59
N GLY A 1107 -45.99 -26.55 -33.14
CA GLY A 1107 -44.64 -26.40 -33.67
C GLY A 1107 -43.62 -26.17 -32.56
N PRO A 1108 -42.33 -26.45 -32.80
CA PRO A 1108 -41.27 -26.08 -31.87
C PRO A 1108 -41.23 -24.57 -31.71
N LYS A 1109 -41.03 -24.12 -30.48
CA LYS A 1109 -40.43 -22.81 -30.23
C LYS A 1109 -38.97 -23.02 -29.92
N HIS A 1110 -38.09 -22.43 -30.73
CA HIS A 1110 -36.65 -22.58 -30.58
C HIS A 1110 -35.89 -21.27 -30.77
N ILE A 1111 -34.63 -21.27 -30.31
CA ILE A 1111 -33.61 -20.25 -30.55
C ILE A 1111 -32.24 -20.94 -30.66
N GLY A 1112 -31.31 -20.37 -31.44
CA GLY A 1112 -29.95 -20.90 -31.60
C GLY A 1112 -29.86 -22.24 -32.35
N LEU A 1113 -30.94 -22.60 -33.05
CA LEU A 1113 -31.04 -23.81 -33.86
C LEU A 1113 -31.30 -23.42 -35.31
N ASN A 1114 -30.54 -24.02 -36.22
CA ASN A 1114 -30.76 -24.00 -37.66
C ASN A 1114 -31.14 -25.41 -38.14
N THR A 1115 -31.62 -25.56 -39.37
CA THR A 1115 -31.99 -26.85 -39.98
C THR A 1115 -33.07 -27.63 -39.20
N LEU A 1116 -34.27 -27.06 -39.00
CA LEU A 1116 -35.35 -27.67 -38.19
C LEU A 1116 -36.16 -28.70 -38.97
N GLU A 1117 -36.60 -29.78 -38.32
CA GLU A 1117 -37.46 -30.80 -38.90
C GLU A 1117 -38.49 -31.27 -37.85
N LEU A 1118 -39.81 -31.21 -38.13
CA LEU A 1118 -40.91 -31.67 -37.28
C LEU A 1118 -41.81 -32.66 -38.02
N ASN A 1119 -41.99 -33.83 -37.42
CA ASN A 1119 -42.92 -34.86 -37.90
C ASN A 1119 -43.94 -35.17 -36.80
N ILE A 1120 -45.21 -35.37 -37.16
CA ILE A 1120 -46.32 -35.70 -36.26
C ILE A 1120 -47.04 -36.94 -36.77
N TYR A 1121 -47.34 -37.83 -35.84
CA TYR A 1121 -47.93 -39.13 -36.07
C TYR A 1121 -49.20 -39.29 -35.23
N ASP A 1122 -50.16 -40.05 -35.75
CA ASP A 1122 -51.32 -40.49 -34.99
C ASP A 1122 -50.97 -41.52 -33.90
N THR A 1123 -51.95 -41.93 -33.11
CA THR A 1123 -51.79 -42.93 -32.03
C THR A 1123 -51.35 -44.32 -32.54
N TRP A 1124 -51.44 -44.58 -33.84
CA TRP A 1124 -51.08 -45.84 -34.48
C TRP A 1124 -49.70 -45.77 -35.19
N GLY A 1125 -49.02 -44.62 -35.07
CA GLY A 1125 -47.70 -44.39 -35.65
C GLY A 1125 -47.72 -43.96 -37.12
N SER A 1126 -48.88 -43.58 -37.66
CA SER A 1126 -48.99 -43.08 -39.04
C SER A 1126 -48.64 -41.59 -39.08
N LEU A 1127 -47.76 -41.16 -39.97
CA LEU A 1127 -47.42 -39.75 -40.16
C LEU A 1127 -48.65 -38.98 -40.68
N ILE A 1128 -49.05 -37.93 -39.97
CA ILE A 1128 -50.22 -37.11 -40.30
C ILE A 1128 -49.86 -35.65 -40.59
N TYR A 1129 -48.69 -35.19 -40.15
CA TYR A 1129 -48.16 -33.87 -40.48
C TYR A 1129 -46.62 -33.86 -40.44
N SER A 1130 -45.98 -33.08 -41.31
CA SER A 1130 -44.52 -32.96 -41.43
C SER A 1130 -44.17 -31.57 -41.93
N GLU A 1131 -43.11 -30.96 -41.38
CA GLU A 1131 -42.61 -29.65 -41.77
C GLU A 1131 -41.11 -29.52 -41.49
N SER A 1132 -40.31 -28.96 -42.40
CA SER A 1132 -38.87 -28.74 -42.23
C SER A 1132 -38.41 -27.41 -42.86
N GLY A 1133 -37.38 -26.77 -42.29
CA GLY A 1133 -36.79 -25.54 -42.81
C GLY A 1133 -36.03 -24.73 -41.73
N GLU A 1134 -35.51 -23.56 -42.10
CA GLU A 1134 -34.86 -22.62 -41.15
C GLU A 1134 -35.85 -21.97 -40.16
N SER A 1135 -37.15 -21.97 -40.50
CA SER A 1135 -38.25 -21.65 -39.59
C SER A 1135 -39.47 -22.49 -39.96
N ILE A 1136 -40.22 -22.97 -38.97
CA ILE A 1136 -41.41 -23.82 -39.20
C ILE A 1136 -42.63 -23.30 -38.42
N ARG A 1137 -43.83 -23.39 -39.02
CA ARG A 1137 -45.08 -22.83 -38.48
C ARG A 1137 -45.74 -23.75 -37.46
N GLY A 1138 -45.63 -25.05 -37.63
CA GLY A 1138 -46.27 -26.10 -36.85
C GLY A 1138 -47.64 -26.53 -37.40
N TRP A 1139 -48.15 -27.64 -36.87
CA TRP A 1139 -49.40 -28.27 -37.33
C TRP A 1139 -50.64 -27.57 -36.79
N ASP A 1140 -51.60 -27.25 -37.65
CA ASP A 1140 -52.84 -26.55 -37.31
C ASP A 1140 -53.96 -27.44 -36.75
N GLY A 1141 -53.69 -28.72 -36.52
CA GLY A 1141 -54.68 -29.68 -35.99
C GLY A 1141 -55.67 -30.17 -37.02
N LYS A 1142 -55.41 -30.00 -38.32
CA LYS A 1142 -56.22 -30.57 -39.39
C LYS A 1142 -55.47 -31.71 -40.08
N ILE A 1143 -56.19 -32.79 -40.37
CA ILE A 1143 -55.72 -33.89 -41.22
C ILE A 1143 -56.48 -33.76 -42.54
N ASN A 1144 -55.77 -33.46 -43.63
CA ASN A 1144 -56.36 -33.26 -44.96
C ASN A 1144 -57.53 -32.26 -44.96
N THR A 1145 -57.35 -31.09 -44.33
CA THR A 1145 -58.35 -30.00 -44.19
C THR A 1145 -59.54 -30.26 -43.26
N ILE A 1146 -59.64 -31.47 -42.68
CA ILE A 1146 -60.67 -31.84 -41.70
C ILE A 1146 -60.03 -31.77 -40.31
N GLU A 1147 -60.71 -31.18 -39.32
CA GLU A 1147 -60.21 -31.15 -37.95
C GLU A 1147 -59.93 -32.56 -37.42
N ALA A 1148 -58.70 -32.76 -36.93
CA ALA A 1148 -58.25 -34.01 -36.34
C ALA A 1148 -59.12 -34.42 -35.13
N GLU A 1149 -59.17 -35.69 -34.76
CA GLU A 1149 -59.91 -36.09 -33.57
C GLU A 1149 -59.16 -35.69 -32.29
N ASN A 1150 -59.87 -35.27 -31.24
CA ASN A 1150 -59.29 -34.97 -29.94
C ASN A 1150 -58.59 -36.23 -29.39
N GLY A 1151 -57.30 -36.16 -29.05
CA GLY A 1151 -56.52 -37.36 -28.76
C GLY A 1151 -55.02 -37.14 -28.59
N ASN A 1152 -54.30 -38.23 -28.34
CA ASN A 1152 -52.84 -38.22 -28.22
C ASN A 1152 -52.20 -38.47 -29.59
N TYR A 1153 -51.18 -37.66 -29.89
CA TYR A 1153 -50.38 -37.72 -31.09
C TYR A 1153 -48.91 -37.85 -30.70
N TYR A 1154 -48.07 -38.31 -31.61
CA TYR A 1154 -46.63 -38.46 -31.40
C TYR A 1154 -45.87 -37.53 -32.32
N TYR A 1155 -44.70 -37.03 -31.92
CA TYR A 1155 -43.86 -36.20 -32.76
C TYR A 1155 -42.39 -36.62 -32.70
N THR A 1156 -41.65 -36.34 -33.77
CA THR A 1156 -40.18 -36.33 -33.78
C THR A 1156 -39.69 -34.98 -34.30
N PHE A 1157 -38.63 -34.45 -33.72
CA PHE A 1157 -38.04 -33.17 -34.02
C PHE A 1157 -36.50 -33.26 -34.11
N LYS A 1158 -35.86 -32.65 -35.12
CA LYS A 1158 -34.39 -32.55 -35.26
C LYS A 1158 -33.95 -31.12 -35.58
N ALA A 1159 -32.73 -30.76 -35.17
CA ALA A 1159 -32.08 -29.49 -35.49
C ALA A 1159 -30.55 -29.52 -35.25
N ARG A 1160 -29.81 -28.47 -35.63
CA ARG A 1160 -28.38 -28.26 -35.34
C ARG A 1160 -28.12 -26.95 -34.59
N THR A 1161 -27.08 -26.90 -33.76
CA THR A 1161 -26.63 -25.66 -33.10
C THR A 1161 -25.77 -24.81 -34.03
N PHE A 1162 -25.60 -23.54 -33.69
CA PHE A 1162 -24.74 -22.63 -34.45
C PHE A 1162 -23.24 -22.97 -34.40
N TYR A 1163 -22.80 -23.79 -33.45
CA TYR A 1163 -21.42 -24.27 -33.33
C TYR A 1163 -21.27 -25.74 -33.81
N GLY A 1164 -22.29 -26.31 -34.46
CA GLY A 1164 -22.19 -27.54 -35.26
C GLY A 1164 -22.77 -28.83 -34.65
N ASP A 1165 -23.21 -28.80 -33.40
CA ASP A 1165 -23.73 -29.98 -32.69
C ASP A 1165 -25.18 -30.33 -33.11
N ALA A 1166 -25.47 -31.64 -33.30
CA ALA A 1166 -26.80 -32.13 -33.70
C ALA A 1166 -27.72 -32.45 -32.51
N ILE A 1167 -29.02 -32.13 -32.63
CA ILE A 1167 -30.02 -32.32 -31.58
C ILE A 1167 -31.24 -33.04 -32.15
N ALA A 1168 -31.74 -34.02 -31.40
CA ALA A 1168 -32.97 -34.73 -31.71
C ALA A 1168 -33.88 -34.83 -30.47
N LYS A 1169 -35.20 -34.72 -30.67
CA LYS A 1169 -36.22 -34.82 -29.63
C LYS A 1169 -37.45 -35.54 -30.18
N GLN A 1170 -38.12 -36.33 -29.36
CA GLN A 1170 -39.34 -37.03 -29.76
C GLN A 1170 -40.24 -37.20 -28.54
N GLY A 1171 -41.55 -37.28 -28.75
CA GLY A 1171 -42.50 -37.40 -27.64
C GLY A 1171 -43.95 -37.40 -28.08
N SER A 1172 -44.87 -37.57 -27.13
CA SER A 1172 -46.31 -37.49 -27.38
C SER A 1172 -46.89 -36.14 -26.91
N PHE A 1173 -47.97 -35.71 -27.54
CA PHE A 1173 -48.71 -34.50 -27.21
C PHE A 1173 -50.22 -34.69 -27.41
N VAL A 1174 -51.01 -33.81 -26.82
CA VAL A 1174 -52.48 -33.91 -26.82
C VAL A 1174 -53.08 -32.83 -27.71
N PHE A 1175 -53.87 -33.23 -28.69
CA PHE A 1175 -54.67 -32.29 -29.46
C PHE A 1175 -56.01 -32.09 -28.79
N ILE A 1176 -56.39 -30.85 -28.48
CA ILE A 1176 -57.67 -30.52 -27.83
C ILE A 1176 -58.41 -29.58 -28.76
N LYS A 1177 -59.63 -29.96 -29.16
CA LYS A 1177 -60.54 -29.11 -29.95
C LYS A 1177 -61.15 -27.99 -29.14
#